data_AF-A0A932YMG6-F1
#
_entry.id   AF-A0A932YMG6-F1
#
_cell.length_a   1.000
_cell.length_b   1.000
_cell.length_c   1.000
_cell.angle_alpha   90.00
_cell.angle_beta   90.00
_cell.angle_gamma   90.00
#
_symmetry.space_group_name_H-M   'P 1'
#
loop_
_entity.id
_entity.type
_entity.pdbx_description
1 polymer ?
#
loop_
_entity_poly.entity_id
_entity_poly.type
_entity_poly.pdbx_seq_one_letter_code
_entity_poly.pdbx_strand_id
1 'polypeptide(L)'
;MIKPSEGWWDNKFQKENFDERGRVVEDKVVPSRPLDSQKAEQKLYTDPTNVTAVEVRNAAKETQVELKFRAEETESHLRMLIEKLSGAGMLGKRERQAVLDDIEAYVAFARDSGDDRRYAYVQMSLAPILHSLQAIEARGEPSGELLAELARRAYDQLYSKLREAAGGMFNVEFDEHMFEGARDQRNPVSIFIDPEHVVLMERAGLTQDDIDTLRNAAGFLRKHQSSSRQASASPEAAQKFLNVFNKTECWGKIKETAIVVDKFFVHELHKQIIELYTAHPPWKSGIYNYIPEVIIDKWKKKADDQYQAGFKRSYSRLRPTLQTVLDDIRGRLAKSGVEEKETERSLEEKAERFTNLLMDAFPALSATTEYRFLPRSNLLPRDVAFEGDYSAAMFDTIARESEGLLRELNRRIPTTDSHAVKLDLLKNFTQLVSIEFGERKVHLCNPSFYIAGSKWTLIFLLERMDQGMKDAGDAEAALKTASSALVALRKNVSHIEPNTRAHHTQVATELADLLRDHIEPKIVNQFDSPRIRSLLNDIANGLTEAQATVRSVKEDVTYDRRNVFEDILRSGLGIQESPDVIKARHVAVYQDALSNFQRFSKEAGTILEAGNIPADKIDDEIRVIYENFIDRLATVEFPFSLNKSLSIKHVPPYLQSSWPVAAYHQGSIYIDSKQTLDKPLMKLLLAHEGVPGHALHENLLTSQSGPIERHLENPLSYEGWAVFCEKLITELAGADVSAEERAAESAIFNRYLALRAARGLIDLAVNYFDTDPYEIIDAFPWQENRPTLEAVIAEVSVNPGEYIPYIIGYDAVDALYKQYAQNVGPAEFFKVALGNGQPSWSAIAKLLDNRSRA
;
A
#
# COMPACT_ATOMS: atom_id res chain seq x y z
N MET A 1 -1.09 -35.99 21.70
CA MET A 1 -1.93 -34.92 21.13
C MET A 1 -2.85 -34.41 22.21
N ILE A 2 -2.48 -33.30 22.85
CA ILE A 2 -3.36 -32.54 23.75
C ILE A 2 -4.21 -31.65 22.83
N LYS A 3 -5.54 -31.66 22.97
CA LYS A 3 -6.40 -30.72 22.24
C LYS A 3 -6.09 -29.30 22.73
N PRO A 4 -5.71 -28.35 21.86
CA PRO A 4 -5.59 -26.95 22.27
C PRO A 4 -6.95 -26.43 22.76
N SER A 5 -6.94 -25.50 23.71
CA SER A 5 -8.12 -24.75 24.15
C SER A 5 -8.77 -24.01 22.97
N GLU A 6 -10.08 -23.85 23.03
CA GLU A 6 -10.99 -23.36 21.97
C GLU A 6 -10.79 -21.87 21.58
N GLY A 7 -9.70 -21.19 21.99
CA GLY A 7 -9.52 -19.73 21.81
C GLY A 7 -8.78 -19.33 20.53
N TRP A 8 -7.51 -19.72 20.41
CA TRP A 8 -6.65 -19.33 19.27
C TRP A 8 -6.83 -20.18 18.01
N TRP A 9 -7.17 -21.45 18.22
CA TRP A 9 -7.14 -22.50 17.20
C TRP A 9 -8.53 -22.85 16.67
N ASP A 10 -9.58 -22.17 17.14
CA ASP A 10 -10.96 -22.47 16.76
C ASP A 10 -11.29 -21.87 15.39
N ASN A 11 -11.34 -22.75 14.40
CA ASN A 11 -11.62 -22.45 13.00
C ASN A 11 -13.14 -22.36 12.77
N LYS A 12 -13.82 -21.38 13.39
CA LYS A 12 -15.23 -21.10 13.04
C LYS A 12 -15.43 -20.48 11.65
N PHE A 13 -14.34 -20.14 10.95
CA PHE A 13 -14.39 -19.59 9.59
C PHE A 13 -14.30 -20.63 8.46
N GLN A 14 -14.08 -21.92 8.75
CA GLN A 14 -13.67 -22.89 7.73
C GLN A 14 -14.79 -23.67 6.99
N LYS A 15 -16.04 -23.19 6.94
CA LYS A 15 -17.05 -23.89 6.12
C LYS A 15 -17.94 -23.08 5.20
N GLU A 16 -17.93 -21.75 5.25
CA GLU A 16 -18.93 -20.98 4.50
C GLU A 16 -18.37 -20.11 3.37
N ASN A 17 -17.06 -19.81 3.33
CA ASN A 17 -16.52 -18.79 2.41
C ASN A 17 -15.40 -19.22 1.44
N PHE A 18 -14.97 -20.48 1.43
CA PHE A 18 -13.86 -20.94 0.57
C PHE A 18 -14.20 -22.21 -0.21
N ASP A 19 -13.83 -22.27 -1.49
CA ASP A 19 -13.94 -23.49 -2.30
C ASP A 19 -12.85 -24.53 -1.96
N GLU A 20 -12.94 -25.74 -2.53
CA GLU A 20 -11.97 -26.83 -2.32
C GLU A 20 -10.52 -26.50 -2.75
N ARG A 21 -10.28 -25.28 -3.26
CA ARG A 21 -8.97 -24.74 -3.67
C ARG A 21 -8.59 -23.47 -2.91
N GLY A 22 -9.31 -23.12 -1.84
CA GLY A 22 -8.97 -21.98 -0.98
C GLY A 22 -9.29 -20.60 -1.57
N ARG A 23 -10.21 -20.49 -2.53
CA ARG A 23 -10.64 -19.19 -3.09
C ARG A 23 -11.90 -18.68 -2.40
N VAL A 24 -11.98 -17.37 -2.16
CA VAL A 24 -13.17 -16.69 -1.63
C VAL A 24 -14.34 -16.88 -2.61
N VAL A 25 -15.49 -17.35 -2.13
CA VAL A 25 -16.71 -17.50 -2.93
C VAL A 25 -17.45 -16.15 -2.97
N GLU A 26 -17.38 -15.43 -4.10
CA GLU A 26 -18.24 -14.27 -4.35
C GLU A 26 -19.70 -14.71 -4.60
N ASP A 27 -20.64 -13.94 -4.05
CA ASP A 27 -22.07 -14.21 -4.12
C ASP A 27 -22.61 -14.34 -5.56
N LYS A 28 -23.55 -15.27 -5.69
CA LYS A 28 -24.09 -15.83 -6.94
C LYS A 28 -24.58 -14.80 -7.96
N VAL A 29 -23.93 -14.77 -9.13
CA VAL A 29 -24.56 -14.33 -10.38
C VAL A 29 -25.15 -15.56 -11.10
N VAL A 30 -26.44 -15.47 -11.42
CA VAL A 30 -27.27 -16.49 -12.07
C VAL A 30 -26.69 -16.88 -13.45
N PRO A 31 -26.54 -18.17 -13.80
CA PRO A 31 -25.99 -18.58 -15.08
C PRO A 31 -27.04 -18.47 -16.20
N SER A 32 -26.72 -17.72 -17.26
CA SER A 32 -27.45 -17.77 -18.53
C SER A 32 -27.14 -19.07 -19.28
N ARG A 33 -28.21 -19.71 -19.78
CA ARG A 33 -28.23 -20.97 -20.54
C ARG A 33 -27.28 -21.00 -21.76
N PRO A 34 -26.81 -22.20 -22.16
CA PRO A 34 -26.09 -22.38 -23.42
C PRO A 34 -27.06 -22.36 -24.60
N LEU A 35 -26.70 -21.66 -25.67
CA LEU A 35 -27.37 -21.77 -26.96
C LEU A 35 -26.54 -22.68 -27.87
N ASP A 36 -27.19 -23.78 -28.23
CA ASP A 36 -26.70 -24.83 -29.10
C ASP A 36 -26.67 -24.37 -30.56
N SER A 37 -25.75 -24.98 -31.29
CA SER A 37 -25.41 -24.75 -32.69
C SER A 37 -26.56 -24.97 -33.69
N GLN A 38 -26.59 -24.22 -34.81
CA GLN A 38 -26.91 -24.76 -36.14
C GLN A 38 -26.52 -23.84 -37.31
N LYS A 39 -26.14 -24.50 -38.42
CA LYS A 39 -25.51 -24.01 -39.67
C LYS A 39 -26.51 -23.53 -40.73
N ALA A 40 -25.93 -22.88 -41.75
CA ALA A 40 -26.37 -22.65 -43.15
C ALA A 40 -26.89 -21.21 -43.38
N GLU A 41 -26.53 -20.45 -44.44
CA GLU A 41 -26.13 -20.80 -45.81
C GLU A 41 -25.14 -19.78 -46.41
N GLN A 42 -24.25 -20.27 -47.27
CA GLN A 42 -23.52 -19.48 -48.27
C GLN A 42 -24.42 -19.22 -49.49
N LYS A 43 -24.50 -17.96 -49.95
CA LYS A 43 -24.58 -17.64 -51.39
C LYS A 43 -24.19 -16.19 -51.71
N LEU A 44 -23.05 -16.08 -52.40
CA LEU A 44 -22.68 -15.15 -53.48
C LEU A 44 -23.46 -13.82 -53.60
N TYR A 45 -22.79 -12.67 -53.41
CA TYR A 45 -22.30 -11.82 -54.52
C TYR A 45 -21.46 -10.61 -54.03
N THR A 46 -20.41 -10.33 -54.80
CA THR A 46 -19.59 -9.11 -54.94
C THR A 46 -18.74 -8.57 -53.77
N ASP A 47 -17.44 -8.66 -54.02
CA ASP A 47 -16.29 -8.02 -53.39
C ASP A 47 -16.45 -6.51 -53.11
N PRO A 48 -16.36 -6.06 -51.83
CA PRO A 48 -16.23 -4.65 -51.46
C PRO A 48 -14.80 -4.26 -51.05
N THR A 49 -13.75 -4.94 -51.56
CA THR A 49 -12.36 -4.45 -51.46
C THR A 49 -12.14 -3.23 -52.36
N ASN A 50 -12.78 -2.13 -51.99
CA ASN A 50 -12.26 -0.78 -52.13
C ASN A 50 -12.96 0.16 -51.11
N VAL A 51 -13.12 -0.33 -49.88
CA VAL A 51 -13.42 0.54 -48.74
C VAL A 51 -12.10 0.68 -47.97
N THR A 52 -11.39 1.77 -48.22
CA THR A 52 -10.16 2.12 -47.51
C THR A 52 -10.40 2.13 -46.00
N ALA A 53 -9.37 1.87 -45.18
CA ALA A 53 -9.47 1.97 -43.72
C ALA A 53 -10.00 3.35 -43.24
N VAL A 54 -9.86 4.37 -44.09
CA VAL A 54 -10.44 5.70 -43.92
C VAL A 54 -11.97 5.68 -44.09
N GLU A 55 -12.49 4.99 -45.10
CA GLU A 55 -13.94 4.87 -45.33
C GLU A 55 -14.63 3.98 -44.28
N VAL A 56 -13.97 2.92 -43.78
CA VAL A 56 -14.50 2.16 -42.62
C VAL A 56 -14.49 3.00 -41.35
N ARG A 57 -13.44 3.82 -41.12
CA ARG A 57 -13.42 4.78 -40.01
C ARG A 57 -14.47 5.87 -40.15
N ASN A 58 -14.72 6.34 -41.37
CA ASN A 58 -15.68 7.39 -41.64
C ASN A 58 -17.11 6.84 -41.51
N ALA A 59 -17.39 5.65 -42.04
CA ALA A 59 -18.68 4.97 -41.85
C ALA A 59 -18.93 4.63 -40.37
N ALA A 60 -17.90 4.19 -39.62
CA ALA A 60 -18.00 3.98 -38.19
C ALA A 60 -18.22 5.29 -37.42
N LYS A 61 -17.54 6.39 -37.81
CA LYS A 61 -17.77 7.72 -37.24
C LYS A 61 -19.16 8.26 -37.57
N GLU A 62 -19.63 8.09 -38.80
CA GLU A 62 -20.97 8.51 -39.23
C GLU A 62 -22.05 7.70 -38.50
N THR A 63 -21.86 6.38 -38.38
CA THR A 63 -22.73 5.50 -37.57
C THR A 63 -22.71 5.90 -36.10
N GLN A 64 -21.55 6.25 -35.55
CA GLN A 64 -21.42 6.67 -34.15
C GLN A 64 -22.01 8.06 -33.90
N VAL A 65 -21.89 8.98 -34.87
CA VAL A 65 -22.52 10.31 -34.85
C VAL A 65 -24.03 10.18 -35.00
N GLU A 66 -24.52 9.30 -35.86
CA GLU A 66 -25.94 9.04 -36.05
C GLU A 66 -26.56 8.34 -34.84
N LEU A 67 -25.88 7.36 -34.25
CA LEU A 67 -26.29 6.73 -33.00
C LEU A 67 -26.29 7.73 -31.84
N LYS A 68 -25.29 8.61 -31.78
CA LYS A 68 -25.23 9.68 -30.79
C LYS A 68 -26.36 10.69 -30.98
N PHE A 69 -26.63 11.11 -32.22
CA PHE A 69 -27.72 12.03 -32.54
C PHE A 69 -29.09 11.43 -32.21
N ARG A 70 -29.33 10.16 -32.55
CA ARG A 70 -30.57 9.43 -32.21
C ARG A 70 -30.72 9.21 -30.70
N ALA A 71 -29.62 8.99 -29.98
CA ALA A 71 -29.62 8.89 -28.52
C ALA A 71 -29.92 10.24 -27.86
N GLU A 72 -29.30 11.33 -28.33
CA GLU A 72 -29.55 12.70 -27.87
C GLU A 72 -30.98 13.16 -28.18
N GLU A 73 -31.52 12.80 -29.34
CA GLU A 73 -32.92 13.06 -29.71
C GLU A 73 -33.89 12.28 -28.81
N THR A 74 -33.60 11.00 -28.56
CA THR A 74 -34.38 10.16 -27.65
C THR A 74 -34.32 10.68 -26.21
N GLU A 75 -33.15 11.10 -25.73
CA GLU A 75 -32.99 11.72 -24.40
C GLU A 75 -33.71 13.06 -24.31
N SER A 76 -33.66 13.89 -25.36
CA SER A 76 -34.34 15.18 -25.40
C SER A 76 -35.87 15.04 -25.38
N HIS A 77 -36.42 14.10 -26.16
CA HIS A 77 -37.85 13.78 -26.12
C HIS A 77 -38.28 13.18 -24.78
N LEU A 78 -37.48 12.26 -24.21
CA LEU A 78 -37.74 11.71 -22.88
C LEU A 78 -37.67 12.79 -21.81
N ARG A 79 -36.71 13.72 -21.85
CA ARG A 79 -36.65 14.88 -20.95
C ARG A 79 -37.86 15.77 -21.08
N MET A 80 -38.34 16.04 -22.29
CA MET A 80 -39.55 16.85 -22.50
C MET A 80 -40.79 16.17 -21.91
N LEU A 81 -40.94 14.86 -22.12
CA LEU A 81 -42.03 14.07 -21.53
C LEU A 81 -41.91 13.99 -20.01
N ILE A 82 -40.70 13.84 -19.46
CA ILE A 82 -40.41 13.85 -18.02
C ILE A 82 -40.65 15.24 -17.41
N GLU A 83 -40.35 16.33 -18.12
CA GLU A 83 -40.66 17.70 -17.67
C GLU A 83 -42.17 17.96 -17.67
N LYS A 84 -42.90 17.54 -18.72
CA LYS A 84 -44.36 17.57 -18.76
C LYS A 84 -44.97 16.77 -17.60
N LEU A 85 -44.43 15.58 -17.32
CA LEU A 85 -44.82 14.74 -16.17
C LEU A 85 -44.46 15.36 -14.82
N SER A 86 -43.32 16.03 -14.72
CA SER A 86 -42.88 16.71 -13.50
C SER A 86 -43.78 17.90 -13.12
N GLY A 87 -44.51 18.46 -14.09
CA GLY A 87 -45.59 19.44 -13.90
C GLY A 87 -47.00 18.83 -13.76
N ALA A 88 -47.17 17.53 -14.01
CA ALA A 88 -48.48 16.86 -14.07
C ALA A 88 -49.24 16.79 -12.73
N GLY A 89 -48.55 17.04 -11.62
CA GLY A 89 -49.18 17.19 -10.31
C GLY A 89 -50.18 18.37 -10.22
N MET A 90 -50.13 19.32 -11.17
CA MET A 90 -51.06 20.46 -11.27
C MET A 90 -52.01 20.40 -12.48
N LEU A 91 -51.93 19.35 -13.30
CA LEU A 91 -52.73 19.21 -14.52
C LEU A 91 -54.11 18.61 -14.25
N GLY A 92 -55.13 19.01 -15.02
CA GLY A 92 -56.46 18.41 -14.96
C GLY A 92 -56.46 16.96 -15.48
N LYS A 93 -57.52 16.19 -15.16
CA LYS A 93 -57.64 14.77 -15.58
C LYS A 93 -57.43 14.54 -17.08
N ARG A 94 -57.90 15.45 -17.93
CA ARG A 94 -57.74 15.37 -19.39
C ARG A 94 -56.30 15.59 -19.86
N GLU A 95 -55.57 16.47 -19.21
CA GLU A 95 -54.19 16.80 -19.58
C GLU A 95 -53.22 15.71 -19.14
N ARG A 96 -53.49 15.06 -17.99
CA ARG A 96 -52.77 13.86 -17.55
C ARG A 96 -52.96 12.69 -18.52
N GLN A 97 -54.19 12.46 -18.99
CA GLN A 97 -54.45 11.45 -20.01
C GLN A 97 -53.71 11.75 -21.31
N ALA A 98 -53.70 13.01 -21.77
CA ALA A 98 -52.97 13.37 -22.99
C ALA A 98 -51.46 13.10 -22.91
N VAL A 99 -50.83 13.30 -21.73
CA VAL A 99 -49.42 12.97 -21.52
C VAL A 99 -49.18 11.46 -21.48
N LEU A 100 -50.11 10.69 -20.92
CA LEU A 100 -50.06 9.22 -20.96
C LEU A 100 -50.19 8.71 -22.40
N ASP A 101 -51.13 9.26 -23.16
CA ASP A 101 -51.35 8.92 -24.57
C ASP A 101 -50.10 9.25 -25.42
N ASP A 102 -49.44 10.40 -25.18
CA ASP A 102 -48.17 10.78 -25.82
C ASP A 102 -47.04 9.77 -25.51
N ILE A 103 -46.96 9.29 -24.26
CA ILE A 103 -45.96 8.32 -23.82
C ILE A 103 -46.23 6.95 -24.43
N GLU A 104 -47.48 6.49 -24.42
CA GLU A 104 -47.89 5.22 -25.01
C GLU A 104 -47.66 5.23 -26.53
N ALA A 105 -47.95 6.35 -27.20
CA ALA A 105 -47.65 6.54 -28.62
C ALA A 105 -46.14 6.49 -28.89
N TYR A 106 -45.32 7.09 -28.03
CA TYR A 106 -43.86 7.06 -28.16
C TYR A 106 -43.26 5.67 -27.92
N VAL A 107 -43.78 4.93 -26.92
CA VAL A 107 -43.39 3.54 -26.64
C VAL A 107 -43.79 2.62 -27.80
N ALA A 108 -45.01 2.80 -28.34
CA ALA A 108 -45.46 2.07 -29.53
C ALA A 108 -44.57 2.38 -30.74
N PHE A 109 -44.24 3.66 -30.97
CA PHE A 109 -43.31 4.05 -32.03
C PHE A 109 -41.92 3.40 -31.88
N ALA A 110 -41.37 3.39 -30.66
CA ALA A 110 -40.07 2.78 -30.39
C ALA A 110 -40.09 1.25 -30.55
N ARG A 111 -41.22 0.60 -30.24
CA ARG A 111 -41.42 -0.84 -30.47
C ARG A 111 -41.51 -1.15 -31.96
N ASP A 112 -42.29 -0.36 -32.68
CA ASP A 112 -42.61 -0.61 -34.08
C ASP A 112 -41.47 -0.15 -35.02
N SER A 113 -40.47 0.59 -34.52
CA SER A 113 -39.27 0.98 -35.28
C SER A 113 -38.24 -0.14 -35.47
N GLY A 114 -38.41 -1.30 -34.81
CA GLY A 114 -37.48 -2.44 -34.92
C GLY A 114 -36.09 -2.23 -34.30
N ASP A 115 -35.94 -1.21 -33.44
CA ASP A 115 -34.69 -0.90 -32.75
C ASP A 115 -34.77 -1.42 -31.31
N ASP A 116 -34.34 -2.67 -31.12
CA ASP A 116 -34.45 -3.39 -29.84
C ASP A 116 -33.71 -2.68 -28.71
N ARG A 117 -32.63 -1.92 -29.02
CA ARG A 117 -31.89 -1.14 -28.02
C ARG A 117 -32.66 0.11 -27.62
N ARG A 118 -33.27 0.81 -28.57
CA ARG A 118 -34.15 1.96 -28.30
C ARG A 118 -35.36 1.51 -27.48
N TYR A 119 -35.99 0.40 -27.84
CA TYR A 119 -37.13 -0.13 -27.10
C TYR A 119 -36.73 -0.58 -25.67
N ALA A 120 -35.60 -1.26 -25.51
CA ALA A 120 -35.09 -1.65 -24.19
C ALA A 120 -34.74 -0.44 -23.31
N TYR A 121 -34.09 0.59 -23.87
CA TYR A 121 -33.76 1.80 -23.15
C TYR A 121 -35.01 2.60 -22.74
N VAL A 122 -36.01 2.69 -23.63
CA VAL A 122 -37.32 3.29 -23.35
C VAL A 122 -38.06 2.50 -22.27
N GLN A 123 -38.08 1.17 -22.33
CA GLN A 123 -38.67 0.31 -21.30
C GLN A 123 -38.00 0.49 -19.94
N MET A 124 -36.66 0.44 -19.87
CA MET A 124 -35.94 0.59 -18.59
C MET A 124 -36.11 1.98 -17.98
N SER A 125 -36.16 3.03 -18.81
CA SER A 125 -36.24 4.41 -18.34
C SER A 125 -37.66 4.85 -17.98
N LEU A 126 -38.68 4.33 -18.68
CA LEU A 126 -40.07 4.71 -18.48
C LEU A 126 -40.87 3.73 -17.61
N ALA A 127 -40.47 2.46 -17.47
CA ALA A 127 -41.25 1.47 -16.70
C ALA A 127 -41.53 1.91 -15.26
N PRO A 128 -40.58 2.48 -14.47
CA PRO A 128 -40.87 2.92 -13.11
C PRO A 128 -41.86 4.09 -13.07
N ILE A 129 -41.83 4.94 -14.09
CA ILE A 129 -42.67 6.13 -14.22
C ILE A 129 -44.08 5.73 -14.65
N LEU A 130 -44.21 4.83 -15.62
CA LEU A 130 -45.49 4.29 -16.10
C LEU A 130 -46.21 3.52 -14.98
N HIS A 131 -45.48 2.68 -14.23
CA HIS A 131 -46.04 1.96 -13.07
C HIS A 131 -46.52 2.92 -11.98
N SER A 132 -45.76 3.99 -11.74
CA SER A 132 -46.15 5.03 -10.77
C SER A 132 -47.38 5.79 -11.25
N LEU A 133 -47.47 6.18 -12.52
CA LEU A 133 -48.60 6.92 -13.07
C LEU A 133 -49.88 6.09 -13.17
N GLN A 134 -49.79 4.82 -13.58
CA GLN A 134 -50.92 3.89 -13.59
C GLN A 134 -51.43 3.63 -12.17
N ALA A 135 -50.54 3.60 -11.17
CA ALA A 135 -50.93 3.53 -9.76
C ALA A 135 -51.60 4.81 -9.26
N ILE A 136 -51.23 5.99 -9.78
CA ILE A 136 -51.86 7.29 -9.49
C ILE A 136 -53.26 7.37 -10.11
N GLU A 137 -53.41 6.92 -11.36
CA GLU A 137 -54.67 6.99 -12.08
C GLU A 137 -55.71 6.01 -11.52
N ALA A 138 -55.27 4.84 -11.06
CA ALA A 138 -56.11 3.88 -10.35
C ALA A 138 -56.57 4.37 -8.95
N ARG A 139 -55.88 5.34 -8.34
CA ARG A 139 -56.13 5.80 -6.96
C ARG A 139 -56.69 7.23 -6.86
N GLY A 140 -56.74 7.97 -7.98
CA GLY A 140 -57.35 9.30 -8.05
C GLY A 140 -56.48 10.47 -7.58
N GLU A 141 -55.37 10.23 -6.87
CA GLU A 141 -54.41 11.25 -6.41
C GLU A 141 -52.98 10.68 -6.31
N PRO A 142 -51.91 11.51 -6.45
CA PRO A 142 -50.54 11.05 -6.26
C PRO A 142 -50.31 10.54 -4.83
N SER A 143 -49.83 9.30 -4.68
CA SER A 143 -49.50 8.77 -3.36
C SER A 143 -48.39 9.61 -2.72
N GLY A 144 -48.51 9.87 -1.40
CA GLY A 144 -47.49 10.62 -0.65
C GLY A 144 -46.07 10.05 -0.80
N GLU A 145 -45.93 8.76 -1.12
CA GLU A 145 -44.66 8.06 -1.37
C GLU A 145 -43.92 8.54 -2.63
N LEU A 146 -44.60 8.67 -3.78
CA LEU A 146 -43.97 9.16 -5.01
C LEU A 146 -43.51 10.61 -4.85
N LEU A 147 -44.37 11.36 -4.17
CA LEU A 147 -44.17 12.74 -3.81
C LEU A 147 -42.94 12.89 -2.87
N ALA A 148 -42.77 11.98 -1.90
CA ALA A 148 -41.57 11.88 -1.06
C ALA A 148 -40.29 11.64 -1.87
N GLU A 149 -40.33 10.66 -2.77
CA GLU A 149 -39.17 10.23 -3.56
C GLU A 149 -38.69 11.34 -4.51
N LEU A 150 -39.63 12.06 -5.14
CA LEU A 150 -39.27 13.20 -6.00
C LEU A 150 -38.64 14.36 -5.21
N ALA A 151 -39.09 14.61 -3.98
CA ALA A 151 -38.51 15.64 -3.13
C ALA A 151 -37.11 15.25 -2.63
N ARG A 152 -36.92 13.98 -2.28
CA ARG A 152 -35.61 13.40 -1.90
C ARG A 152 -34.61 13.53 -3.04
N ARG A 153 -34.98 13.15 -4.27
CA ARG A 153 -34.10 13.27 -5.45
C ARG A 153 -33.67 14.72 -5.72
N ALA A 154 -34.57 15.69 -5.58
CA ALA A 154 -34.22 17.10 -5.74
C ALA A 154 -33.22 17.58 -4.66
N TYR A 155 -33.42 17.15 -3.41
CA TYR A 155 -32.50 17.42 -2.31
C TYR A 155 -31.11 16.81 -2.57
N ASP A 156 -31.06 15.53 -2.96
CA ASP A 156 -29.82 14.79 -3.21
C ASP A 156 -29.02 15.38 -4.38
N GLN A 157 -29.69 15.86 -5.43
CA GLN A 157 -29.03 16.54 -6.56
C GLN A 157 -28.38 17.87 -6.15
N LEU A 158 -29.05 18.69 -5.35
CA LEU A 158 -28.46 19.93 -4.85
C LEU A 158 -27.28 19.65 -3.93
N TYR A 159 -27.40 18.63 -3.07
CA TYR A 159 -26.32 18.17 -2.19
C TYR A 159 -25.11 17.68 -2.98
N SER A 160 -25.33 16.84 -4.00
CA SER A 160 -24.27 16.35 -4.90
C SER A 160 -23.51 17.50 -5.57
N LYS A 161 -24.22 18.56 -6.01
CA LYS A 161 -23.59 19.73 -6.62
C LYS A 161 -22.74 20.54 -5.64
N LEU A 162 -23.20 20.71 -4.40
CA LEU A 162 -22.39 21.35 -3.35
C LEU A 162 -21.22 20.47 -2.91
N ARG A 163 -21.36 19.14 -2.92
CA ARG A 163 -20.26 18.21 -2.68
C ARG A 163 -19.21 18.27 -3.78
N GLU A 164 -19.62 18.32 -5.05
CA GLU A 164 -18.73 18.51 -6.20
C GLU A 164 -17.94 19.83 -6.06
N ALA A 165 -18.64 20.91 -5.70
CA ALA A 165 -18.04 22.21 -5.42
C ALA A 165 -17.03 22.15 -4.26
N ALA A 166 -17.41 21.51 -3.15
CA ALA A 166 -16.59 21.43 -1.95
C ALA A 166 -15.35 20.56 -2.17
N GLY A 167 -15.51 19.41 -2.83
CA GLY A 167 -14.40 18.54 -3.20
C GLY A 167 -13.41 19.25 -4.13
N GLY A 168 -13.92 19.97 -5.13
CA GLY A 168 -13.09 20.75 -6.05
C GLY A 168 -12.37 21.93 -5.38
N MET A 169 -13.02 22.67 -4.48
CA MET A 169 -12.47 23.89 -3.86
C MET A 169 -11.55 23.62 -2.67
N PHE A 170 -11.81 22.56 -1.90
CA PHE A 170 -11.15 22.31 -0.61
C PHE A 170 -10.36 21.00 -0.56
N ASN A 171 -10.39 20.20 -1.64
CA ASN A 171 -9.67 18.92 -1.75
C ASN A 171 -9.99 17.95 -0.59
N VAL A 172 -11.28 17.88 -0.23
CA VAL A 172 -11.81 16.98 0.80
C VAL A 172 -12.66 15.90 0.13
N GLU A 173 -12.32 14.63 0.34
CA GLU A 173 -13.20 13.51 0.01
C GLU A 173 -14.29 13.39 1.07
N PHE A 174 -15.55 13.39 0.63
CA PHE A 174 -16.69 13.19 1.50
C PHE A 174 -17.22 11.78 1.28
N ASP A 175 -17.37 10.97 2.32
CA ASP A 175 -17.96 9.64 2.24
C ASP A 175 -19.50 9.72 2.11
N GLU A 176 -20.10 8.87 1.27
CA GLU A 176 -21.56 8.76 1.09
C GLU A 176 -22.26 8.14 2.29
N HIS A 177 -21.55 7.43 3.16
CA HIS A 177 -22.13 6.65 4.27
C HIS A 177 -22.07 7.37 5.62
N MET A 178 -21.50 8.57 5.69
CA MET A 178 -21.35 9.38 6.91
C MET A 178 -22.64 10.14 7.34
N PHE A 179 -23.83 9.66 6.96
CA PHE A 179 -25.10 10.28 7.36
C PHE A 179 -25.62 9.83 8.74
N GLU A 180 -25.00 8.82 9.34
CA GLU A 180 -25.35 8.30 10.66
C GLU A 180 -24.36 8.79 11.73
N GLY A 181 -24.74 9.87 12.44
CA GLY A 181 -24.35 10.01 13.85
C GLY A 181 -23.37 11.10 14.27
N ALA A 182 -22.58 11.75 13.41
CA ALA A 182 -21.55 12.68 13.89
C ALA A 182 -21.87 14.18 13.67
N ARG A 183 -21.75 14.98 14.74
CA ARG A 183 -21.58 16.44 14.68
C ARG A 183 -20.13 16.74 14.30
N ASP A 184 -19.77 16.64 13.03
CA ASP A 184 -18.38 16.91 12.61
C ASP A 184 -18.30 17.75 11.32
N GLN A 185 -17.24 18.54 11.21
CA GLN A 185 -16.94 19.57 10.20
C GLN A 185 -16.78 19.05 8.75
N ARG A 186 -17.18 17.81 8.47
CA ARG A 186 -17.03 17.11 7.18
C ARG A 186 -18.35 17.05 6.39
N ASN A 187 -19.27 17.99 6.61
CA ASN A 187 -20.45 18.14 5.78
C ASN A 187 -20.17 19.19 4.68
N PRO A 188 -20.34 18.87 3.38
CA PRO A 188 -20.19 19.85 2.29
C PRO A 188 -21.01 21.13 2.52
N VAL A 189 -22.16 21.02 3.17
CA VAL A 189 -23.06 22.14 3.48
C VAL A 189 -22.47 23.09 4.53
N SER A 190 -21.70 22.60 5.51
CA SER A 190 -21.11 23.49 6.53
C SER A 190 -20.01 24.38 5.98
N ILE A 191 -19.25 23.90 5.00
CA ILE A 191 -18.11 24.62 4.42
C ILE A 191 -18.54 25.94 3.80
N PHE A 192 -19.64 25.96 3.04
CA PHE A 192 -20.13 27.17 2.39
C PHE A 192 -20.73 28.20 3.35
N ILE A 193 -21.19 27.76 4.53
CA ILE A 193 -21.83 28.63 5.53
C ILE A 193 -20.78 29.25 6.48
N ASP A 194 -19.60 28.64 6.59
CA ASP A 194 -18.53 29.12 7.45
C ASP A 194 -17.93 30.45 6.92
N PRO A 195 -17.83 31.50 7.76
CA PRO A 195 -17.13 32.74 7.41
C PRO A 195 -15.65 32.55 7.07
N GLU A 196 -14.95 31.58 7.67
CA GLU A 196 -13.51 31.39 7.47
C GLU A 196 -13.16 30.90 6.05
N HIS A 197 -14.10 30.21 5.38
CA HIS A 197 -13.91 29.68 4.03
C HIS A 197 -14.22 30.70 2.91
N VAL A 198 -14.74 31.90 3.23
CA VAL A 198 -15.02 32.96 2.24
C VAL A 198 -13.75 33.41 1.54
N VAL A 199 -12.68 33.60 2.30
CA VAL A 199 -11.39 34.06 1.77
C VAL A 199 -10.83 33.06 0.74
N LEU A 200 -11.08 31.77 0.93
CA LEU A 200 -10.67 30.73 -0.02
C LEU A 200 -11.52 30.76 -1.31
N MET A 201 -12.83 30.99 -1.18
CA MET A 201 -13.73 31.15 -2.33
C MET A 201 -13.42 32.40 -3.16
N GLU A 202 -13.08 33.52 -2.51
CA GLU A 202 -12.63 34.74 -3.18
C GLU A 202 -11.30 34.52 -3.93
N ARG A 203 -10.34 33.82 -3.31
CA ARG A 203 -9.07 33.44 -3.95
C ARG A 203 -9.28 32.53 -5.17
N ALA A 204 -10.36 31.74 -5.18
CA ALA A 204 -10.76 30.90 -6.29
C ALA A 204 -11.49 31.67 -7.42
N GLY A 205 -11.59 33.01 -7.34
CA GLY A 205 -12.18 33.86 -8.37
C GLY A 205 -13.70 33.93 -8.35
N LEU A 206 -14.34 33.50 -7.27
CA LEU A 206 -15.78 33.68 -7.07
C LEU A 206 -16.09 35.11 -6.63
N THR A 207 -17.17 35.67 -7.18
CA THR A 207 -17.69 36.98 -6.75
C THR A 207 -18.53 36.84 -5.48
N GLN A 208 -18.79 37.95 -4.78
CA GLN A 208 -19.67 37.91 -3.60
C GLN A 208 -21.05 37.32 -3.92
N ASP A 209 -21.61 37.64 -5.09
CA ASP A 209 -22.88 37.07 -5.57
C ASP A 209 -22.82 35.55 -5.76
N ASP A 210 -21.68 35.02 -6.22
CA ASP A 210 -21.46 33.58 -6.38
C ASP A 210 -21.36 32.89 -5.00
N ILE A 211 -20.66 33.51 -4.06
CA ILE A 211 -20.51 33.02 -2.68
C ILE A 211 -21.87 33.02 -1.97
N ASP A 212 -22.65 34.09 -2.13
CA ASP A 212 -23.99 34.20 -1.59
C ASP A 212 -24.92 33.16 -2.20
N THR A 213 -24.76 32.84 -3.50
CA THR A 213 -25.50 31.76 -4.16
C THR A 213 -25.22 30.40 -3.51
N LEU A 214 -23.95 30.05 -3.29
CA LEU A 214 -23.55 28.80 -2.63
C LEU A 214 -24.03 28.75 -1.17
N ARG A 215 -23.92 29.85 -0.44
CA ARG A 215 -24.44 30.00 0.93
C ARG A 215 -25.95 29.83 1.00
N ASN A 216 -26.67 30.45 0.08
CA ASN A 216 -28.12 30.35 0.01
C ASN A 216 -28.58 28.94 -0.35
N ALA A 217 -27.81 28.20 -1.16
CA ALA A 217 -28.07 26.79 -1.45
C ALA A 217 -27.78 25.89 -0.24
N ALA A 218 -26.64 26.09 0.42
CA ALA A 218 -26.25 25.35 1.62
C ALA A 218 -27.21 25.61 2.79
N GLY A 219 -27.56 26.87 3.03
CA GLY A 219 -28.53 27.27 4.05
C GLY A 219 -29.92 26.68 3.80
N PHE A 220 -30.33 26.58 2.53
CA PHE A 220 -31.56 25.89 2.14
C PHE A 220 -31.52 24.40 2.48
N LEU A 221 -30.45 23.68 2.11
CA LEU A 221 -30.31 22.27 2.49
C LEU A 221 -30.30 22.06 4.00
N ARG A 222 -29.57 22.89 4.75
CA ARG A 222 -29.50 22.83 6.22
C ARG A 222 -30.88 23.03 6.86
N LYS A 223 -31.66 23.99 6.37
CA LYS A 223 -33.03 24.26 6.86
C LYS A 223 -33.97 23.07 6.65
N HIS A 224 -33.80 22.34 5.55
CA HIS A 224 -34.67 21.23 5.15
C HIS A 224 -34.11 19.84 5.51
N GLN A 225 -32.93 19.75 6.12
CA GLN A 225 -32.23 18.49 6.45
C GLN A 225 -33.04 17.59 7.39
N SER A 226 -33.60 18.14 8.48
CA SER A 226 -34.40 17.37 9.44
C SER A 226 -35.71 16.88 8.84
N SER A 227 -36.32 17.68 7.96
CA SER A 227 -37.57 17.34 7.30
C SER A 227 -37.36 16.30 6.19
N SER A 228 -36.22 16.35 5.48
CA SER A 228 -35.80 15.32 4.52
C SER A 228 -35.60 13.96 5.22
N ARG A 229 -34.95 13.93 6.39
CA ARG A 229 -34.78 12.71 7.20
C ARG A 229 -36.10 12.08 7.64
N GLN A 230 -37.12 12.90 7.89
CA GLN A 230 -38.44 12.42 8.32
C GLN A 230 -39.32 12.00 7.14
N ALA A 231 -39.03 12.47 5.92
CA ALA A 231 -39.84 12.19 4.74
C ALA A 231 -39.88 10.69 4.36
N SER A 232 -38.89 9.91 4.76
CA SER A 232 -38.85 8.45 4.57
C SER A 232 -39.62 7.65 5.63
N ALA A 233 -40.07 8.30 6.72
CA ALA A 233 -40.67 7.60 7.86
C ALA A 233 -42.18 7.31 7.69
N SER A 234 -42.92 8.16 6.96
CA SER A 234 -44.34 7.91 6.63
C SER A 234 -44.83 8.80 5.48
N PRO A 235 -45.94 8.42 4.80
CA PRO A 235 -46.60 9.26 3.80
C PRO A 235 -47.04 10.64 4.32
N GLU A 236 -47.48 10.76 5.57
CA GLU A 236 -47.83 12.04 6.19
C GLU A 236 -46.58 12.91 6.43
N ALA A 237 -45.45 12.31 6.81
CA ALA A 237 -44.19 13.00 6.97
C ALA A 237 -43.64 13.50 5.62
N ALA A 238 -43.79 12.70 4.56
CA ALA A 238 -43.50 13.11 3.19
C ALA A 238 -44.38 14.28 2.72
N GLN A 239 -45.69 14.22 2.98
CA GLN A 239 -46.62 15.31 2.63
C GLN A 239 -46.28 16.59 3.40
N LYS A 240 -45.91 16.47 4.68
CA LYS A 240 -45.47 17.60 5.50
C LYS A 240 -44.14 18.18 5.00
N PHE A 241 -43.21 17.33 4.57
CA PHE A 241 -41.97 17.76 3.95
C PHE A 241 -42.24 18.55 2.67
N LEU A 242 -43.11 18.05 1.79
CA LEU A 242 -43.50 18.74 0.55
C LEU A 242 -44.25 20.05 0.75
N ASN A 243 -45.11 20.13 1.77
CA ASN A 243 -45.79 21.38 2.10
C ASN A 243 -44.80 22.46 2.57
N VAL A 244 -43.61 22.06 3.03
CA VAL A 244 -42.54 22.96 3.49
C VAL A 244 -41.41 23.11 2.44
N PHE A 245 -41.23 22.12 1.56
CA PHE A 245 -40.18 22.04 0.55
C PHE A 245 -40.65 22.63 -0.78
N ASN A 246 -40.23 23.86 -1.07
CA ASN A 246 -40.54 24.52 -2.32
C ASN A 246 -39.68 23.94 -3.46
N LYS A 247 -40.24 22.98 -4.20
CA LYS A 247 -39.57 22.31 -5.34
C LYS A 247 -39.06 23.33 -6.38
N THR A 248 -39.82 24.38 -6.66
CA THR A 248 -39.43 25.44 -7.62
C THR A 248 -38.20 26.21 -7.14
N GLU A 249 -38.16 26.53 -5.85
CA GLU A 249 -37.01 27.20 -5.23
C GLU A 249 -35.77 26.31 -5.21
N CYS A 250 -35.92 25.01 -4.90
CA CYS A 250 -34.82 24.05 -4.93
C CYS A 250 -34.24 23.90 -6.35
N TRP A 251 -35.08 23.75 -7.37
CA TRP A 251 -34.62 23.70 -8.76
C TRP A 251 -33.94 25.00 -9.22
N GLY A 252 -34.41 26.15 -8.72
CA GLY A 252 -33.72 27.44 -8.90
C GLY A 252 -32.30 27.39 -8.33
N LYS A 253 -32.17 26.97 -7.06
CA LYS A 253 -30.88 26.83 -6.37
C LYS A 253 -29.95 25.81 -7.04
N ILE A 254 -30.45 24.69 -7.56
CA ILE A 254 -29.66 23.71 -8.32
C ILE A 254 -29.06 24.36 -9.57
N LYS A 255 -29.89 25.07 -10.35
CA LYS A 255 -29.45 25.73 -11.58
C LYS A 255 -28.41 26.81 -11.31
N GLU A 256 -28.62 27.61 -10.27
CA GLU A 256 -27.69 28.68 -9.88
C GLU A 256 -26.37 28.11 -9.32
N THR A 257 -26.45 27.08 -8.46
CA THR A 257 -25.26 26.40 -7.91
C THR A 257 -24.44 25.76 -9.02
N ALA A 258 -25.06 25.05 -9.95
CA ALA A 258 -24.36 24.40 -11.07
C ALA A 258 -23.55 25.38 -11.91
N ILE A 259 -24.09 26.58 -12.13
CA ILE A 259 -23.42 27.64 -12.87
C ILE A 259 -22.16 28.13 -12.13
N VAL A 260 -22.26 28.36 -10.82
CA VAL A 260 -21.13 28.80 -9.99
C VAL A 260 -20.04 27.72 -9.95
N VAL A 261 -20.44 26.45 -9.87
CA VAL A 261 -19.52 25.31 -9.90
C VAL A 261 -18.77 25.22 -11.22
N ASP A 262 -19.47 25.36 -12.35
CA ASP A 262 -18.82 25.34 -13.66
C ASP A 262 -17.86 26.52 -13.84
N LYS A 263 -18.20 27.71 -13.31
CA LYS A 263 -17.30 28.87 -13.31
C LYS A 263 -16.01 28.59 -12.56
N PHE A 264 -16.09 28.00 -11.38
CA PHE A 264 -14.93 27.59 -10.59
C PHE A 264 -14.04 26.61 -11.36
N PHE A 265 -14.61 25.52 -11.87
CA PHE A 265 -13.83 24.51 -12.60
C PHE A 265 -13.21 25.05 -13.89
N VAL A 266 -13.86 25.98 -14.60
CA VAL A 266 -13.24 26.65 -15.75
C VAL A 266 -12.00 27.44 -15.35
N HIS A 267 -12.02 28.14 -14.21
CA HIS A 267 -10.86 28.87 -13.71
C HIS A 267 -9.72 27.92 -13.33
N GLU A 268 -10.04 26.82 -12.64
CA GLU A 268 -9.05 25.85 -12.22
C GLU A 268 -8.43 25.10 -13.40
N LEU A 269 -9.25 24.68 -14.38
CA LEU A 269 -8.76 24.07 -15.62
C LEU A 269 -7.88 25.03 -16.42
N HIS A 270 -8.25 26.31 -16.49
CA HIS A 270 -7.43 27.33 -17.14
C HIS A 270 -6.05 27.43 -16.47
N LYS A 271 -6.02 27.55 -15.14
CA LYS A 271 -4.78 27.62 -14.36
C LYS A 271 -3.90 26.39 -14.60
N GLN A 272 -4.46 25.18 -14.52
CA GLN A 272 -3.72 23.94 -14.79
C GLN A 272 -3.12 23.91 -16.20
N ILE A 273 -3.88 24.36 -17.21
CA ILE A 273 -3.38 24.40 -18.59
C ILE A 273 -2.23 25.43 -18.73
N ILE A 274 -2.32 26.59 -18.10
CA ILE A 274 -1.26 27.61 -18.12
C ILE A 274 -0.01 27.14 -17.37
N GLU A 275 -0.17 26.48 -16.22
CA GLU A 275 0.94 25.91 -15.45
C GLU A 275 1.69 24.84 -16.25
N LEU A 276 0.97 23.88 -16.84
CA LEU A 276 1.57 22.86 -17.71
C LEU A 276 2.28 23.48 -18.91
N TYR A 277 1.73 24.56 -19.47
CA TYR A 277 2.35 25.28 -20.58
C TYR A 277 3.65 25.98 -20.16
N THR A 278 3.67 26.59 -18.98
CA THR A 278 4.82 27.33 -18.44
C THR A 278 5.94 26.39 -17.97
N ALA A 279 5.58 25.24 -17.39
CA ALA A 279 6.51 24.29 -16.80
C ALA A 279 7.34 23.49 -17.82
N HIS A 280 6.87 23.33 -19.06
CA HIS A 280 7.56 22.51 -20.07
C HIS A 280 8.10 23.36 -21.24
N PRO A 281 9.40 23.65 -21.34
CA PRO A 281 10.00 24.46 -22.43
C PRO A 281 9.95 23.96 -23.90
N PRO A 282 9.55 22.71 -24.27
CA PRO A 282 9.53 22.27 -25.67
C PRO A 282 8.65 23.09 -26.62
N TRP A 283 7.77 23.96 -26.12
CA TRP A 283 6.95 24.85 -26.96
C TRP A 283 7.77 25.88 -27.76
N LYS A 284 9.04 26.13 -27.39
CA LYS A 284 9.98 26.99 -28.15
C LYS A 284 10.66 26.31 -29.35
N SER A 285 10.60 24.98 -29.47
CA SER A 285 11.28 24.25 -30.55
C SER A 285 10.46 24.08 -31.84
N GLY A 286 9.26 24.67 -31.92
CA GLY A 286 8.43 24.64 -33.13
C GLY A 286 7.70 23.32 -33.39
N ILE A 287 7.64 22.41 -32.40
CA ILE A 287 6.92 21.12 -32.51
C ILE A 287 5.39 21.32 -32.50
N TYR A 288 4.90 22.42 -31.92
CA TYR A 288 3.47 22.75 -31.86
C TYR A 288 3.22 24.14 -32.50
N ASN A 289 2.48 24.17 -33.61
CA ASN A 289 2.24 25.37 -34.45
C ASN A 289 1.10 26.29 -33.96
N TYR A 290 0.59 26.09 -32.75
CA TYR A 290 -0.54 26.87 -32.23
C TYR A 290 -0.22 27.32 -30.81
N ILE A 291 -0.59 28.55 -30.46
CA ILE A 291 -0.41 29.11 -29.12
C ILE A 291 -1.75 28.96 -28.39
N PRO A 292 -1.95 27.93 -27.55
CA PRO A 292 -3.21 27.69 -26.86
C PRO A 292 -3.51 28.80 -25.84
N GLU A 293 -2.48 29.35 -25.20
CA GLU A 293 -2.59 30.39 -24.16
C GLU A 293 -3.45 31.58 -24.61
N VAL A 294 -3.14 32.19 -25.76
CA VAL A 294 -3.90 33.33 -26.31
C VAL A 294 -5.36 32.97 -26.61
N ILE A 295 -5.64 31.71 -26.92
CA ILE A 295 -6.97 31.25 -27.32
C ILE A 295 -7.80 30.85 -26.10
N ILE A 296 -7.17 30.17 -25.14
CA ILE A 296 -7.79 29.79 -23.87
C ILE A 296 -8.08 31.06 -23.05
N ASP A 297 -7.16 32.02 -23.00
CA ASP A 297 -7.40 33.33 -22.39
C ASP A 297 -8.56 34.06 -23.06
N LYS A 298 -8.65 34.02 -24.40
CA LYS A 298 -9.78 34.59 -25.15
C LYS A 298 -11.09 33.86 -24.86
N TRP A 299 -11.07 32.53 -24.72
CA TRP A 299 -12.26 31.73 -24.39
C TRP A 299 -12.74 32.01 -22.98
N LYS A 300 -11.83 32.04 -22.00
CA LYS A 300 -12.13 32.42 -20.62
C LYS A 300 -12.67 33.85 -20.56
N LYS A 301 -11.96 34.81 -21.15
CA LYS A 301 -12.40 36.22 -21.19
C LYS A 301 -13.78 36.35 -21.82
N LYS A 302 -14.04 35.65 -22.93
CA LYS A 302 -15.37 35.62 -23.56
C LYS A 302 -16.44 35.02 -22.64
N ALA A 303 -16.12 33.96 -21.89
CA ALA A 303 -17.05 33.38 -20.92
C ALA A 303 -17.32 34.31 -19.74
N ASP A 304 -16.28 35.01 -19.25
CA ASP A 304 -16.36 36.05 -18.21
C ASP A 304 -17.26 37.20 -18.69
N ASP A 305 -17.00 37.75 -19.87
CA ASP A 305 -17.78 38.84 -20.48
C ASP A 305 -19.26 38.44 -20.69
N GLN A 306 -19.50 37.21 -21.17
CA GLN A 306 -20.85 36.67 -21.34
C GLN A 306 -21.57 36.45 -20.00
N TYR A 307 -20.85 35.99 -18.98
CA TYR A 307 -21.40 35.80 -17.64
C TYR A 307 -21.85 37.14 -17.04
N GLN A 308 -21.00 38.17 -17.14
CA GLN A 308 -21.31 39.52 -16.68
C GLN A 308 -22.48 40.15 -17.46
N ALA A 309 -22.64 39.82 -18.74
CA ALA A 309 -23.79 40.22 -19.55
C ALA A 309 -25.08 39.40 -19.28
N GLY A 310 -25.08 38.51 -18.28
CA GLY A 310 -26.25 37.72 -17.87
C GLY A 310 -26.41 36.37 -18.57
N PHE A 311 -25.50 35.98 -19.47
CA PHE A 311 -25.49 34.66 -20.10
C PHE A 311 -24.83 33.61 -19.19
N LYS A 312 -25.51 33.30 -18.08
CA LYS A 312 -25.00 32.45 -16.99
C LYS A 312 -24.56 31.02 -17.40
N ARG A 313 -24.95 30.52 -18.59
CA ARG A 313 -24.55 29.20 -19.11
C ARG A 313 -23.23 29.20 -19.91
N SER A 314 -22.52 30.32 -19.99
CA SER A 314 -21.25 30.41 -20.73
C SER A 314 -20.20 29.42 -20.20
N TYR A 315 -20.06 29.29 -18.88
CA TYR A 315 -19.10 28.35 -18.26
C TYR A 315 -19.47 26.88 -18.45
N SER A 316 -20.75 26.51 -18.34
CA SER A 316 -21.20 25.14 -18.59
C SER A 316 -20.89 24.65 -20.01
N ARG A 317 -20.81 25.57 -20.97
CA ARG A 317 -20.39 25.26 -22.35
C ARG A 317 -18.87 25.19 -22.51
N LEU A 318 -18.12 25.96 -21.73
CA LEU A 318 -16.67 26.04 -21.83
C LEU A 318 -15.95 24.91 -21.08
N ARG A 319 -16.49 24.46 -19.93
CA ARG A 319 -15.89 23.43 -19.08
C ARG A 319 -15.50 22.15 -19.85
N PRO A 320 -16.39 21.52 -20.65
CA PRO A 320 -16.02 20.31 -21.40
C PRO A 320 -14.92 20.55 -22.44
N THR A 321 -14.89 21.74 -23.04
CA THR A 321 -13.86 22.12 -24.02
C THR A 321 -12.49 22.25 -23.37
N LEU A 322 -12.38 22.91 -22.21
CA LEU A 322 -11.10 23.02 -21.50
C LEU A 322 -10.62 21.68 -20.96
N GLN A 323 -11.53 20.83 -20.48
CA GLN A 323 -11.18 19.46 -20.08
C GLN A 323 -10.58 18.68 -21.25
N THR A 324 -11.21 18.74 -22.43
CA THR A 324 -10.70 18.08 -23.64
C THR A 324 -9.31 18.58 -24.03
N VAL A 325 -9.04 19.88 -23.87
CA VAL A 325 -7.72 20.46 -24.15
C VAL A 325 -6.67 19.97 -23.15
N LEU A 326 -6.99 19.95 -21.85
CA LEU A 326 -6.10 19.42 -20.81
C LEU A 326 -5.76 17.95 -21.06
N ASP A 327 -6.75 17.14 -21.45
CA ASP A 327 -6.58 15.72 -21.75
C ASP A 327 -5.71 15.51 -23.01
N ASP A 328 -5.86 16.34 -24.07
CA ASP A 328 -5.00 16.30 -25.27
C ASP A 328 -3.55 16.71 -24.94
N ILE A 329 -3.35 17.75 -24.11
CA ILE A 329 -2.01 18.17 -23.65
C ILE A 329 -1.33 17.04 -22.91
N ARG A 330 -2.01 16.44 -21.91
CA ARG A 330 -1.50 15.29 -21.15
C ARG A 330 -1.20 14.10 -22.06
N GLY A 331 -2.10 13.77 -22.98
CA GLY A 331 -1.91 12.67 -23.93
C GLY A 331 -0.73 12.87 -24.89
N ARG A 332 -0.36 14.11 -25.20
CA ARG A 332 0.81 14.45 -26.01
C ARG A 332 2.11 14.50 -25.22
N LEU A 333 2.07 15.01 -23.99
CA LEU A 333 3.20 14.97 -23.07
C LEU A 333 3.60 13.52 -22.77
N ALA A 334 2.63 12.66 -22.45
CA ALA A 334 2.85 11.22 -22.28
C ALA A 334 3.54 10.56 -23.49
N LYS A 335 3.19 10.95 -24.72
CA LYS A 335 3.81 10.41 -25.96
C LYS A 335 5.23 10.92 -26.22
N SER A 336 5.63 12.03 -25.60
CA SER A 336 6.94 12.66 -25.80
C SER A 336 8.05 12.09 -24.91
N GLY A 337 7.70 11.37 -23.82
CA GLY A 337 8.65 10.82 -22.84
C GLY A 337 9.43 11.87 -22.03
N VAL A 338 9.12 13.16 -22.19
CA VAL A 338 9.80 14.27 -21.48
C VAL A 338 9.30 14.39 -20.03
N GLU A 339 7.99 14.35 -19.83
CA GLU A 339 7.36 14.40 -18.51
C GLU A 339 7.71 13.15 -17.67
N GLU A 340 7.88 12.00 -18.33
CA GLU A 340 8.22 10.72 -17.69
C GLU A 340 9.62 10.76 -17.04
N LYS A 341 10.65 11.19 -17.80
CA LYS A 341 12.02 11.29 -17.28
C LYS A 341 12.17 12.38 -16.24
N GLU A 342 11.43 13.48 -16.35
CA GLU A 342 11.50 14.60 -15.39
C GLU A 342 10.75 14.25 -14.08
N THR A 343 9.64 13.52 -14.17
CA THR A 343 8.87 13.05 -13.00
C THR A 343 9.57 11.93 -12.25
N GLU A 344 10.13 10.95 -12.96
CA GLU A 344 10.91 9.85 -12.36
C GLU A 344 12.19 10.40 -11.73
N ARG A 345 12.93 11.25 -12.44
CA ARG A 345 14.12 11.92 -11.88
C ARG A 345 13.78 12.73 -10.63
N SER A 346 12.68 13.48 -10.65
CA SER A 346 12.22 14.22 -9.46
C SER A 346 11.86 13.30 -8.28
N LEU A 347 11.36 12.09 -8.54
CA LEU A 347 11.04 11.13 -7.49
C LEU A 347 12.31 10.54 -6.87
N GLU A 348 13.26 10.12 -7.72
CA GLU A 348 14.55 9.56 -7.28
C GLU A 348 15.36 10.60 -6.51
N GLU A 349 15.42 11.86 -6.94
CA GLU A 349 16.10 12.95 -6.22
C GLU A 349 15.48 13.19 -4.83
N LYS A 350 14.17 13.01 -4.68
CA LYS A 350 13.46 13.14 -3.39
C LYS A 350 13.71 11.95 -2.49
N ALA A 351 13.67 10.73 -3.06
CA ALA A 351 14.03 9.52 -2.35
C ALA A 351 15.46 9.62 -1.82
N GLU A 352 16.43 9.98 -2.67
CA GLU A 352 17.83 10.13 -2.31
C GLU A 352 18.02 11.14 -1.17
N ARG A 353 17.40 12.32 -1.25
CA ARG A 353 17.49 13.32 -0.18
C ARG A 353 16.94 12.78 1.14
N PHE A 354 15.82 12.07 1.10
CA PHE A 354 15.18 11.55 2.30
C PHE A 354 15.93 10.34 2.89
N THR A 355 16.43 9.44 2.06
CA THR A 355 17.26 8.32 2.52
C THR A 355 18.59 8.83 3.09
N ASN A 356 19.22 9.83 2.47
CA ASN A 356 20.45 10.43 2.99
C ASN A 356 20.22 11.10 4.35
N LEU A 357 19.08 11.78 4.55
CA LEU A 357 18.74 12.32 5.88
C LEU A 357 18.76 11.22 6.96
N LEU A 358 18.17 10.05 6.68
CA LEU A 358 18.13 8.94 7.63
C LEU A 358 19.50 8.27 7.80
N MET A 359 20.26 8.08 6.71
CA MET A 359 21.60 7.50 6.75
C MET A 359 22.60 8.42 7.46
N ASP A 360 22.50 9.73 7.29
CA ASP A 360 23.34 10.70 7.99
C ASP A 360 22.99 10.77 9.48
N ALA A 361 21.70 10.64 9.82
CA ALA A 361 21.27 10.60 11.22
C ALA A 361 21.70 9.30 11.92
N PHE A 362 21.57 8.15 11.24
CA PHE A 362 21.77 6.81 11.83
C PHE A 362 22.69 5.93 10.98
N PRO A 363 23.93 6.33 10.68
CA PRO A 363 24.77 5.64 9.69
C PRO A 363 25.05 4.18 10.06
N ALA A 364 25.28 3.90 11.34
CA ALA A 364 25.49 2.55 11.83
C ALA A 364 24.24 1.67 11.73
N LEU A 365 23.05 2.21 12.04
CA LEU A 365 21.81 1.43 11.95
C LEU A 365 21.36 1.23 10.50
N SER A 366 21.58 2.22 9.63
CA SER A 366 21.32 2.09 8.19
C SER A 366 22.24 1.08 7.49
N ALA A 367 23.39 0.74 8.07
CA ALA A 367 24.26 -0.31 7.55
C ALA A 367 23.89 -1.71 8.06
N THR A 368 22.75 -1.85 8.76
CA THR A 368 22.22 -3.14 9.23
C THR A 368 20.78 -3.34 8.77
N THR A 369 20.22 -4.48 9.14
CA THR A 369 18.85 -4.90 8.80
C THR A 369 17.90 -4.78 10.01
N GLU A 370 18.41 -4.25 11.13
CA GLU A 370 17.77 -4.37 12.45
C GLU A 370 16.51 -3.50 12.59
N TYR A 371 16.36 -2.47 11.74
CA TYR A 371 15.20 -1.59 11.70
C TYR A 371 14.73 -1.36 10.27
N ARG A 372 13.65 -2.04 9.88
CA ARG A 372 13.03 -1.96 8.54
C ARG A 372 12.57 -0.55 8.10
N PHE A 373 12.43 0.38 9.03
CA PHE A 373 12.08 1.78 8.74
C PHE A 373 13.32 2.66 8.52
N LEU A 374 14.52 2.09 8.48
CA LEU A 374 15.74 2.77 8.06
C LEU A 374 16.16 2.26 6.68
N PRO A 375 16.74 3.12 5.83
CA PRO A 375 17.19 2.71 4.52
C PRO A 375 18.49 1.92 4.64
N ARG A 376 18.72 0.99 3.71
CA ARG A 376 19.93 0.18 3.60
C ARG A 376 21.06 0.99 2.97
N SER A 377 22.12 1.23 3.72
CA SER A 377 23.37 1.75 3.20
C SER A 377 24.12 0.64 2.49
N ASN A 378 24.51 0.87 1.24
CA ASN A 378 25.37 -0.05 0.50
C ASN A 378 26.86 0.17 0.81
N LEU A 379 27.16 1.08 1.75
CA LEU A 379 28.52 1.28 2.20
C LEU A 379 29.00 0.03 2.93
N LEU A 380 30.24 -0.36 2.62
CA LEU A 380 30.91 -1.33 3.46
C LEU A 380 31.10 -0.70 4.85
N PRO A 381 31.04 -1.47 5.94
CA PRO A 381 31.26 -0.94 7.29
C PRO A 381 32.55 -0.15 7.50
N ARG A 382 33.57 -0.39 6.68
CA ARG A 382 34.79 0.43 6.63
C ARG A 382 34.62 1.86 6.09
N ASP A 383 33.50 2.12 5.42
CA ASP A 383 33.15 3.39 4.77
C ASP A 383 31.98 4.10 5.47
N VAL A 384 31.29 3.43 6.41
CA VAL A 384 30.21 4.00 7.25
C VAL A 384 30.67 5.22 8.06
N ALA A 385 30.04 6.38 7.90
CA ALA A 385 30.38 7.52 8.75
C ALA A 385 30.12 7.20 10.23
N PHE A 386 31.02 7.63 11.12
CA PHE A 386 30.79 7.47 12.55
C PHE A 386 29.95 8.60 13.15
N GLU A 387 29.73 9.72 12.45
CA GLU A 387 28.92 10.82 12.95
C GLU A 387 27.43 10.54 12.76
N GLY A 388 26.66 10.50 13.85
CA GLY A 388 25.20 10.36 13.82
C GLY A 388 24.52 11.37 14.76
N ASP A 389 23.23 11.62 14.54
CA ASP A 389 22.44 12.60 15.30
C ASP A 389 21.20 11.97 15.93
N TYR A 390 21.28 11.77 17.25
CA TYR A 390 20.20 11.24 18.09
C TYR A 390 19.46 12.34 18.86
N SER A 391 19.52 13.60 18.41
CA SER A 391 18.85 14.71 19.08
C SER A 391 17.34 14.73 18.82
N ALA A 392 16.58 15.29 19.77
CA ALA A 392 15.15 15.54 19.61
C ALA A 392 14.83 16.36 18.33
N ALA A 393 15.68 17.33 18.01
CA ALA A 393 15.52 18.16 16.80
C ALA A 393 15.65 17.35 15.50
N MET A 394 16.54 16.35 15.48
CA MET A 394 16.67 15.44 14.34
C MET A 394 15.42 14.57 14.19
N PHE A 395 14.91 13.99 15.28
CA PHE A 395 13.67 13.20 15.23
C PHE A 395 12.46 14.02 14.75
N ASP A 396 12.31 15.26 15.23
CA ASP A 396 11.27 16.19 14.75
C ASP A 396 11.43 16.51 13.26
N THR A 397 12.68 16.59 12.78
CA THR A 397 12.98 16.82 11.37
C THR A 397 12.58 15.61 10.53
N ILE A 398 12.95 14.40 10.94
CA ILE A 398 12.60 13.15 10.25
C ILE A 398 11.08 12.99 10.17
N ALA A 399 10.35 13.18 11.28
CA ALA A 399 8.89 13.07 11.30
C ALA A 399 8.22 14.08 10.35
N ARG A 400 8.70 15.33 10.33
CA ARG A 400 8.16 16.37 9.45
C ARG A 400 8.48 16.13 7.97
N GLU A 401 9.71 15.71 7.66
CA GLU A 401 10.13 15.43 6.29
C GLU A 401 9.43 14.19 5.74
N SER A 402 9.23 13.14 6.56
CA SER A 402 8.50 11.94 6.15
C SER A 402 7.03 12.24 5.85
N GLU A 403 6.33 12.96 6.74
CA GLU A 403 4.97 13.41 6.48
C GLU A 403 4.86 14.32 5.23
N GLY A 404 5.82 15.24 5.07
CA GLY A 404 5.89 16.15 3.93
C GLY A 404 6.02 15.40 2.61
N LEU A 405 6.96 14.45 2.56
CA LEU A 405 7.17 13.59 1.42
C LEU A 405 5.93 12.72 1.15
N LEU A 406 5.37 12.07 2.18
CA LEU A 406 4.18 11.22 2.04
C LEU A 406 2.98 11.99 1.45
N ARG A 407 2.71 13.21 1.93
CA ARG A 407 1.66 14.08 1.36
C ARG A 407 1.88 14.37 -0.12
N GLU A 408 3.13 14.51 -0.55
CA GLU A 408 3.45 14.69 -1.95
C GLU A 408 3.27 13.40 -2.75
N LEU A 409 3.82 12.28 -2.27
CA LEU A 409 3.73 10.98 -2.94
C LEU A 409 2.28 10.55 -3.15
N ASN A 410 1.39 10.81 -2.18
CA ASN A 410 -0.03 10.50 -2.30
C ASN A 410 -0.77 11.28 -3.39
N ARG A 411 -0.21 12.39 -3.87
CA ARG A 411 -0.76 13.17 -5.00
C ARG A 411 -0.23 12.72 -6.36
N ARG A 412 0.80 11.89 -6.37
CA ARG A 412 1.43 11.42 -7.63
C ARG A 412 0.64 10.27 -8.23
N ILE A 413 0.44 10.35 -9.54
CA ILE A 413 -0.15 9.29 -10.36
C ILE A 413 1.00 8.60 -11.10
N PRO A 414 1.12 7.27 -11.01
CA PRO A 414 2.16 6.56 -11.72
C PRO A 414 1.96 6.65 -13.24
N THR A 415 3.06 6.78 -13.97
CA THR A 415 3.06 6.94 -15.44
C THR A 415 3.32 5.63 -16.18
N THR A 416 3.95 4.65 -15.52
CA THR A 416 4.24 3.30 -16.02
C THR A 416 4.14 2.29 -14.88
N ASP A 417 4.11 0.99 -15.20
CA ASP A 417 4.13 -0.06 -14.18
C ASP A 417 5.41 -0.03 -13.33
N SER A 418 6.57 0.24 -13.95
CA SER A 418 7.84 0.40 -13.23
C SER A 418 7.79 1.59 -12.26
N HIS A 419 7.27 2.73 -12.72
CA HIS A 419 7.08 3.89 -11.86
C HIS A 419 6.06 3.62 -10.74
N ALA A 420 5.00 2.85 -11.00
CA ALA A 420 4.05 2.43 -9.96
C ALA A 420 4.73 1.62 -8.86
N VAL A 421 5.58 0.67 -9.24
CA VAL A 421 6.32 -0.19 -8.30
C VAL A 421 7.25 0.64 -7.41
N LYS A 422 8.01 1.58 -8.00
CA LYS A 422 8.88 2.50 -7.24
C LYS A 422 8.10 3.42 -6.32
N LEU A 423 7.00 3.97 -6.83
CA LEU A 423 6.14 4.88 -6.06
C LEU A 423 5.52 4.14 -4.86
N ASP A 424 5.05 2.90 -5.05
CA ASP A 424 4.51 2.07 -3.99
C ASP A 424 5.58 1.75 -2.94
N LEU A 425 6.79 1.33 -3.36
CA LEU A 425 7.90 1.05 -2.46
C LEU A 425 8.31 2.28 -1.62
N LEU A 426 8.47 3.44 -2.27
CA LEU A 426 8.82 4.68 -1.57
C LEU A 426 7.70 5.14 -0.64
N LYS A 427 6.42 5.00 -1.04
CA LYS A 427 5.28 5.29 -0.17
C LYS A 427 5.27 4.40 1.06
N ASN A 428 5.42 3.09 0.87
CA ASN A 428 5.45 2.11 1.96
C ASN A 428 6.56 2.42 2.96
N PHE A 429 7.78 2.65 2.47
CA PHE A 429 8.91 3.02 3.31
C PHE A 429 8.68 4.36 4.04
N THR A 430 8.26 5.41 3.33
CA THR A 430 8.03 6.74 3.93
C THR A 430 6.94 6.68 4.99
N GLN A 431 5.90 5.87 4.77
CA GLN A 431 4.85 5.64 5.74
C GLN A 431 5.39 4.92 6.99
N LEU A 432 6.21 3.88 6.85
CA LEU A 432 6.86 3.23 8.01
C LEU A 432 7.64 4.25 8.84
N VAL A 433 8.45 5.11 8.19
CA VAL A 433 9.19 6.17 8.89
C VAL A 433 8.25 7.13 9.60
N SER A 434 7.15 7.53 8.94
CA SER A 434 6.13 8.42 9.51
C SER A 434 5.43 7.81 10.73
N ILE A 435 5.08 6.52 10.68
CA ILE A 435 4.48 5.81 11.80
C ILE A 435 5.47 5.71 12.96
N GLU A 436 6.70 5.26 12.70
CA GLU A 436 7.69 4.98 13.74
C GLU A 436 8.19 6.26 14.43
N PHE A 437 8.48 7.33 13.68
CA PHE A 437 8.95 8.59 14.27
C PHE A 437 7.84 9.58 14.63
N GLY A 438 6.69 9.54 13.94
CA GLY A 438 5.58 10.49 14.14
C GLY A 438 4.53 9.99 15.13
N GLU A 439 3.95 8.82 14.89
CA GLU A 439 2.83 8.29 15.67
C GLU A 439 3.30 7.52 16.90
N ARG A 440 4.09 6.46 16.67
CA ARG A 440 4.65 5.60 17.70
C ARG A 440 5.75 6.29 18.51
N LYS A 441 6.48 7.21 17.86
CA LYS A 441 7.60 7.96 18.43
C LYS A 441 8.62 7.03 19.08
N VAL A 442 9.17 6.11 18.28
CA VAL A 442 10.14 5.08 18.68
C VAL A 442 11.30 5.66 19.52
N HIS A 443 11.72 6.89 19.23
CA HIS A 443 12.75 7.62 19.98
C HIS A 443 12.38 7.98 21.43
N LEU A 444 11.09 7.98 21.80
CA LEU A 444 10.61 8.24 23.16
C LEU A 444 10.32 6.96 23.96
N CYS A 445 10.08 5.84 23.28
CA CYS A 445 9.57 4.60 23.87
C CYS A 445 10.49 3.38 23.72
N ASN A 446 11.50 3.43 22.84
CA ASN A 446 12.39 2.30 22.54
C ASN A 446 13.85 2.58 22.91
N PRO A 447 14.27 2.33 24.17
CA PRO A 447 15.67 2.37 24.58
C PRO A 447 16.61 1.51 23.72
N SER A 448 16.15 0.36 23.22
CA SER A 448 16.96 -0.53 22.39
C SER A 448 17.39 0.12 21.08
N PHE A 449 16.64 1.10 20.57
CA PHE A 449 17.04 1.88 19.37
C PHE A 449 18.38 2.61 19.57
N TYR A 450 18.54 3.30 20.69
CA TYR A 450 19.79 3.99 21.02
C TYR A 450 20.93 3.03 21.36
N ILE A 451 20.63 1.97 22.12
CA ILE A 451 21.62 0.98 22.51
C ILE A 451 22.15 0.23 21.28
N ALA A 452 21.27 -0.11 20.33
CA ALA A 452 21.63 -0.69 19.05
C ALA A 452 22.53 0.24 18.24
N GLY A 453 22.21 1.55 18.19
CA GLY A 453 23.06 2.55 17.53
C GLY A 453 24.48 2.59 18.08
N SER A 454 24.63 2.57 19.41
CA SER A 454 25.93 2.46 20.08
C SER A 454 26.61 1.12 19.79
N LYS A 455 25.87 0.00 19.90
CA LYS A 455 26.36 -1.37 19.66
C LYS A 455 26.99 -1.48 18.27
N TRP A 456 26.26 -1.12 17.22
CA TRP A 456 26.75 -1.27 15.84
C TRP A 456 27.86 -0.30 15.48
N THR A 457 27.85 0.91 16.03
CA THR A 457 28.96 1.85 15.88
C THR A 457 30.27 1.25 16.42
N LEU A 458 30.21 0.59 17.59
CA LEU A 458 31.36 -0.06 18.20
C LEU A 458 31.77 -1.34 17.47
N ILE A 459 30.81 -2.13 16.97
CA ILE A 459 31.10 -3.32 16.14
C ILE A 459 31.83 -2.91 14.86
N PHE A 460 31.34 -1.91 14.12
CA PHE A 460 31.99 -1.46 12.90
C PHE A 460 33.37 -0.85 13.15
N LEU A 461 33.58 -0.21 14.30
CA LEU A 461 34.92 0.18 14.73
C LEU A 461 35.84 -1.04 14.90
N LEU A 462 35.37 -2.11 15.56
CA LEU A 462 36.15 -3.34 15.73
C LEU A 462 36.48 -4.00 14.39
N GLU A 463 35.54 -4.04 13.46
CA GLU A 463 35.76 -4.59 12.12
C GLU A 463 36.80 -3.78 11.34
N ARG A 464 36.75 -2.44 11.40
CA ARG A 464 37.79 -1.59 10.79
C ARG A 464 39.17 -1.83 11.37
N MET A 465 39.24 -2.02 12.70
CA MET A 465 40.49 -2.37 13.37
C MET A 465 41.03 -3.72 12.89
N ASP A 466 40.17 -4.73 12.73
CA ASP A 466 40.55 -6.03 12.16
C ASP A 466 41.04 -5.92 10.71
N GLN A 467 40.55 -4.93 9.97
CA GLN A 467 40.99 -4.60 8.61
C GLN A 467 42.25 -3.70 8.59
N GLY A 468 42.85 -3.41 9.73
CA GLY A 468 44.13 -2.71 9.83
C GLY A 468 44.04 -1.18 9.92
N MET A 469 42.89 -0.63 10.33
CA MET A 469 42.74 0.80 10.66
C MET A 469 43.82 1.25 11.65
N LYS A 470 44.46 2.40 11.41
CA LYS A 470 45.54 2.95 12.27
C LYS A 470 45.25 4.36 12.79
N ASP A 471 44.14 4.96 12.39
CA ASP A 471 43.78 6.31 12.79
C ASP A 471 43.06 6.30 14.14
N ALA A 472 43.62 6.98 15.13
CA ALA A 472 42.99 7.15 16.43
C ALA A 472 41.81 8.13 16.38
N GLY A 473 41.77 9.04 15.40
CA GLY A 473 40.68 10.01 15.21
C GLY A 473 39.35 9.33 14.89
N ASP A 474 39.38 8.31 14.03
CA ASP A 474 38.20 7.48 13.72
C ASP A 474 37.68 6.74 14.95
N ALA A 475 38.58 6.20 15.78
CA ALA A 475 38.21 5.56 17.03
C ALA A 475 37.58 6.57 18.01
N GLU A 476 38.13 7.78 18.13
CA GLU A 476 37.53 8.84 18.94
C GLU A 476 36.15 9.25 18.43
N ALA A 477 35.96 9.36 17.11
CA ALA A 477 34.67 9.71 16.51
C ALA A 477 33.61 8.64 16.79
N ALA A 478 33.93 7.36 16.57
CA ALA A 478 33.05 6.23 16.87
C ALA A 478 32.64 6.18 18.35
N LEU A 479 33.60 6.29 19.27
CA LEU A 479 33.33 6.27 20.70
C LEU A 479 32.49 7.48 21.14
N LYS A 480 32.73 8.65 20.56
CA LYS A 480 31.93 9.86 20.82
C LYS A 480 30.49 9.69 20.37
N THR A 481 30.25 9.09 19.20
CA THR A 481 28.89 8.83 18.73
C THR A 481 28.18 7.79 19.57
N ALA A 482 28.85 6.68 19.90
CA ALA A 482 28.30 5.66 20.79
C ALA A 482 27.92 6.23 22.16
N SER A 483 28.76 7.09 22.74
CA SER A 483 28.45 7.82 23.98
C SER A 483 27.28 8.79 23.81
N SER A 484 27.25 9.54 22.70
CA SER A 484 26.19 10.53 22.43
C SER A 484 24.81 9.89 22.29
N ALA A 485 24.70 8.71 21.68
CA ALA A 485 23.46 7.95 21.59
C ALA A 485 22.94 7.52 22.97
N LEU A 486 23.81 7.10 23.89
CA LEU A 486 23.42 6.76 25.27
C LEU A 486 23.01 8.00 26.08
N VAL A 487 23.66 9.14 25.86
CA VAL A 487 23.24 10.42 26.45
C VAL A 487 21.87 10.85 25.91
N ALA A 488 21.61 10.64 24.61
CA ALA A 488 20.33 10.92 23.99
C ALA A 488 19.20 10.03 24.55
N LEU A 489 19.45 8.74 24.75
CA LEU A 489 18.52 7.82 25.40
C LEU A 489 18.00 8.41 26.71
N ARG A 490 18.90 8.84 27.61
CA ARG A 490 18.55 9.42 28.91
C ARG A 490 17.68 10.68 28.81
N LYS A 491 17.84 11.46 27.74
CA LYS A 491 17.15 12.74 27.54
C LYS A 491 15.80 12.56 26.87
N ASN A 492 15.70 11.63 25.93
CA ASN A 492 14.56 11.50 25.04
C ASN A 492 13.57 10.45 25.55
N VAL A 493 14.06 9.32 26.07
CA VAL A 493 13.18 8.22 26.53
C VAL A 493 12.39 8.70 27.75
N SER A 494 11.07 8.64 27.64
CA SER A 494 10.14 9.12 28.66
C SER A 494 9.22 8.02 29.19
N HIS A 495 9.07 6.93 28.44
CA HIS A 495 8.28 5.76 28.75
C HIS A 495 8.86 4.56 27.98
N ILE A 496 8.35 3.36 28.23
CA ILE A 496 8.65 2.16 27.46
C ILE A 496 7.37 1.37 27.23
N GLU A 497 7.36 0.53 26.21
CA GLU A 497 6.25 -0.40 25.98
C GLU A 497 6.08 -1.39 27.16
N PRO A 498 4.85 -1.81 27.48
CA PRO A 498 4.61 -2.87 28.47
C PRO A 498 5.40 -4.14 28.16
N ASN A 499 5.89 -4.81 29.20
CA ASN A 499 6.65 -6.07 29.12
C ASN A 499 8.01 -5.99 28.39
N THR A 500 8.49 -4.82 27.96
CA THR A 500 9.80 -4.70 27.28
C THR A 500 10.96 -4.33 28.20
N ARG A 501 10.70 -3.99 29.46
CA ARG A 501 11.73 -3.56 30.42
C ARG A 501 12.87 -4.57 30.57
N ALA A 502 12.53 -5.85 30.68
CA ALA A 502 13.50 -6.93 30.78
C ALA A 502 14.38 -7.00 29.53
N HIS A 503 13.77 -6.92 28.34
CA HIS A 503 14.47 -6.89 27.06
C HIS A 503 15.42 -5.70 26.95
N HIS A 504 14.96 -4.47 27.20
CA HIS A 504 15.83 -3.28 27.17
C HIS A 504 16.99 -3.37 28.19
N THR A 505 16.73 -3.94 29.36
CA THR A 505 17.77 -4.17 30.38
C THR A 505 18.80 -5.21 29.92
N GLN A 506 18.32 -6.28 29.27
CA GLN A 506 19.16 -7.33 28.71
C GLN A 506 20.06 -6.78 27.60
N VAL A 507 19.50 -6.07 26.61
CA VAL A 507 20.27 -5.46 25.51
C VAL A 507 21.35 -4.49 26.03
N ALA A 508 21.04 -3.70 27.07
CA ALA A 508 22.04 -2.85 27.72
C ALA A 508 23.15 -3.66 28.44
N THR A 509 22.79 -4.78 29.06
CA THR A 509 23.74 -5.67 29.75
C THR A 509 24.67 -6.35 28.75
N GLU A 510 24.12 -6.85 27.66
CA GLU A 510 24.89 -7.48 26.58
C GLU A 510 25.90 -6.50 25.97
N LEU A 511 25.52 -5.24 25.75
CA LEU A 511 26.47 -4.22 25.27
C LEU A 511 27.53 -3.88 26.32
N ALA A 512 27.17 -3.87 27.61
CA ALA A 512 28.16 -3.64 28.68
C ALA A 512 29.18 -4.78 28.78
N ASP A 513 28.73 -6.02 28.63
CA ASP A 513 29.60 -7.20 28.60
C ASP A 513 30.49 -7.16 27.35
N LEU A 514 29.92 -6.88 26.18
CA LEU A 514 30.66 -6.70 24.93
C LEU A 514 31.74 -5.60 25.05
N LEU A 515 31.38 -4.47 25.67
CA LEU A 515 32.30 -3.35 25.89
C LEU A 515 33.49 -3.80 26.74
N ARG A 516 33.22 -4.41 27.89
CA ARG A 516 34.23 -4.83 28.87
C ARG A 516 35.13 -5.95 28.34
N ASP A 517 34.53 -6.98 27.74
CA ASP A 517 35.23 -8.24 27.47
C ASP A 517 35.95 -8.23 26.12
N HIS A 518 35.54 -7.37 25.19
CA HIS A 518 36.05 -7.36 23.81
C HIS A 518 36.46 -5.99 23.30
N ILE A 519 35.62 -4.97 23.43
CA ILE A 519 35.85 -3.66 22.80
C ILE A 519 36.98 -2.89 23.51
N GLU A 520 36.86 -2.65 24.82
CA GLU A 520 37.82 -1.87 25.58
C GLU A 520 39.24 -2.47 25.51
N PRO A 521 39.46 -3.78 25.76
CA PRO A 521 40.80 -4.36 25.68
C PRO A 521 41.44 -4.16 24.30
N LYS A 522 40.66 -4.31 23.23
CA LYS A 522 41.16 -4.20 21.86
C LYS A 522 41.49 -2.76 21.49
N ILE A 523 40.62 -1.81 21.81
CA ILE A 523 40.84 -0.38 21.54
C ILE A 523 42.02 0.15 22.35
N VAL A 524 42.09 -0.17 23.65
CA VAL A 524 43.19 0.28 24.52
C VAL A 524 44.53 -0.30 24.05
N ASN A 525 44.59 -1.58 23.67
CA ASN A 525 45.84 -2.17 23.17
C ASN A 525 46.38 -1.47 21.93
N GLN A 526 45.53 -0.87 21.10
CA GLN A 526 45.93 -0.25 19.84
C GLN A 526 46.07 1.28 19.90
N PHE A 527 45.21 1.97 20.67
CA PHE A 527 45.06 3.42 20.67
C PHE A 527 45.10 4.04 22.07
N ASP A 528 45.86 3.45 23.01
CA ASP A 528 45.89 3.89 24.41
C ASP A 528 46.15 5.41 24.56
N SER A 529 45.12 6.15 24.94
CA SER A 529 45.22 7.58 25.23
C SER A 529 44.27 7.97 26.37
N PRO A 530 44.57 9.04 27.14
CA PRO A 530 43.66 9.54 28.16
C PRO A 530 42.27 9.89 27.60
N ARG A 531 42.20 10.34 26.34
CA ARG A 531 40.95 10.70 25.67
C ARG A 531 40.11 9.47 25.35
N ILE A 532 40.72 8.44 24.78
CA ILE A 532 40.06 7.16 24.47
C ILE A 532 39.54 6.49 25.74
N ARG A 533 40.37 6.43 26.81
CA ARG A 533 39.94 5.88 28.10
C ARG A 533 38.78 6.65 28.72
N SER A 534 38.79 7.99 28.60
CA SER A 534 37.66 8.82 29.05
C SER A 534 36.38 8.46 28.30
N LEU A 535 36.43 8.33 26.97
CA LEU A 535 35.26 8.01 26.16
C LEU A 535 34.72 6.60 26.44
N LEU A 536 35.59 5.60 26.64
CA LEU A 536 35.18 4.26 27.06
C LEU A 536 34.48 4.27 28.42
N ASN A 537 35.02 5.02 29.39
CA ASN A 537 34.37 5.22 30.69
C ASN A 537 33.02 5.94 30.54
N ASP A 538 32.91 6.93 29.65
CA ASP A 538 31.66 7.63 29.38
C ASP A 538 30.60 6.67 28.81
N ILE A 539 30.97 5.74 27.93
CA ILE A 539 30.06 4.70 27.42
C ILE A 539 29.65 3.74 28.54
N ALA A 540 30.59 3.24 29.34
CA ALA A 540 30.29 2.32 30.45
C ALA A 540 29.34 2.96 31.48
N ASN A 541 29.58 4.22 31.84
CA ASN A 541 28.69 5.02 32.69
C ASN A 541 27.33 5.23 32.01
N GLY A 542 27.33 5.59 30.73
CA GLY A 542 26.12 5.77 29.93
C GLY A 542 25.23 4.52 29.89
N LEU A 543 25.82 3.32 29.83
CA LEU A 543 25.08 2.05 29.89
C LEU A 543 24.45 1.81 31.27
N THR A 544 25.19 2.11 32.34
CA THR A 544 24.67 2.03 33.71
C THR A 544 23.48 2.98 33.90
N GLU A 545 23.61 4.21 33.40
CA GLU A 545 22.55 5.21 33.45
C GLU A 545 21.37 4.87 32.52
N ALA A 546 21.62 4.24 31.37
CA ALA A 546 20.58 3.73 30.48
C ALA A 546 19.75 2.66 31.20
N GLN A 547 20.39 1.70 31.88
CA GLN A 547 19.68 0.72 32.72
C GLN A 547 18.87 1.39 33.84
N ALA A 548 19.42 2.41 34.50
CA ALA A 548 18.68 3.17 35.52
C ALA A 548 17.47 3.92 34.92
N THR A 549 17.62 4.47 33.71
CA THR A 549 16.54 5.10 32.95
C THR A 549 15.45 4.08 32.64
N VAL A 550 15.82 2.95 32.02
CA VAL A 550 14.91 1.84 31.70
C VAL A 550 14.17 1.34 32.94
N ARG A 551 14.78 1.32 34.13
CA ARG A 551 14.11 0.92 35.39
C ARG A 551 13.17 1.97 35.98
N SER A 552 13.38 3.24 35.68
CA SER A 552 12.64 4.34 36.30
C SER A 552 11.50 4.88 35.45
N VAL A 553 11.59 4.76 34.13
CA VAL A 553 10.52 5.18 33.21
C VAL A 553 9.30 4.26 33.33
N LYS A 554 8.11 4.85 33.16
CA LYS A 554 6.83 4.13 33.21
C LYS A 554 6.69 3.20 32.00
N GLU A 555 6.04 2.06 32.23
CA GLU A 555 5.50 1.25 31.14
C GLU A 555 4.16 1.85 30.73
N ASP A 556 4.03 2.25 29.47
CA ASP A 556 2.86 2.93 28.94
C ASP A 556 2.79 2.77 27.42
N VAL A 557 1.57 2.68 26.88
CA VAL A 557 1.31 2.72 25.44
C VAL A 557 0.67 4.06 25.13
N THR A 558 1.42 4.95 24.49
CA THR A 558 0.94 6.34 24.26
C THR A 558 0.24 6.54 22.92
N TYR A 559 0.01 5.46 22.18
CA TYR A 559 -0.61 5.46 20.86
C TYR A 559 -1.69 4.37 20.77
N ASP A 560 -2.55 4.44 19.75
CA ASP A 560 -3.50 3.38 19.46
C ASP A 560 -2.76 2.20 18.84
N ARG A 561 -2.39 1.23 19.67
CA ARG A 561 -1.55 0.10 19.27
C ARG A 561 -2.15 -0.70 18.10
N ARG A 562 -3.47 -0.93 18.10
CA ARG A 562 -4.12 -1.73 17.07
C ARG A 562 -4.12 -0.99 15.73
N ASN A 563 -4.46 0.31 15.73
CA ASN A 563 -4.46 1.10 14.50
C ASN A 563 -3.04 1.27 13.95
N VAL A 564 -2.07 1.58 14.81
CA VAL A 564 -0.66 1.69 14.40
C VAL A 564 -0.16 0.36 13.82
N PHE A 565 -0.53 -0.77 14.43
CA PHE A 565 -0.18 -2.08 13.90
C PHE A 565 -0.84 -2.35 12.54
N GLU A 566 -2.14 -2.06 12.38
CA GLU A 566 -2.80 -2.14 11.07
C GLU A 566 -2.13 -1.26 10.01
N ASP A 567 -1.74 -0.04 10.37
CA ASP A 567 -1.07 0.90 9.46
C ASP A 567 0.33 0.42 9.08
N ILE A 568 1.07 -0.20 10.01
CA ILE A 568 2.33 -0.89 9.71
C ILE A 568 2.09 -2.00 8.68
N LEU A 569 1.09 -2.86 8.89
CA LEU A 569 0.81 -3.97 7.98
C LEU A 569 0.36 -3.47 6.61
N ARG A 570 -0.65 -2.60 6.57
CA ARG A 570 -1.29 -2.15 5.33
C ARG A 570 -0.45 -1.16 4.57
N SER A 571 -0.03 -0.11 5.26
CA SER A 571 0.55 1.06 4.62
C SER A 571 2.08 0.99 4.65
N GLY A 572 2.66 0.29 5.63
CA GLY A 572 4.09 0.09 5.74
C GLY A 572 4.65 -1.14 5.01
N LEU A 573 4.00 -2.30 5.15
CA LEU A 573 4.41 -3.53 4.46
C LEU A 573 3.66 -3.72 3.14
N GLY A 574 2.49 -3.11 2.97
CA GLY A 574 1.68 -3.26 1.76
C GLY A 574 0.68 -4.42 1.79
N ILE A 575 0.39 -4.97 2.98
CA ILE A 575 -0.55 -6.10 3.19
C ILE A 575 -1.98 -5.56 3.22
N GLN A 576 -2.76 -5.80 2.17
CA GLN A 576 -4.13 -5.23 2.08
C GLN A 576 -5.14 -6.00 2.93
N GLU A 577 -4.78 -7.21 3.35
CA GLU A 577 -5.60 -8.08 4.18
C GLU A 577 -5.76 -7.56 5.62
N SER A 578 -6.91 -7.86 6.24
CA SER A 578 -7.12 -7.54 7.65
C SER A 578 -6.29 -8.45 8.56
N PRO A 579 -6.00 -8.03 9.81
CA PRO A 579 -5.32 -8.87 10.79
C PRO A 579 -5.99 -10.25 11.00
N ASP A 580 -7.32 -10.35 10.89
CA ASP A 580 -8.05 -11.63 10.95
C ASP A 580 -7.66 -12.59 9.81
N VAL A 581 -7.55 -12.07 8.59
CA VAL A 581 -7.13 -12.86 7.43
C VAL A 581 -5.66 -13.26 7.55
N ILE A 582 -4.80 -12.36 8.03
CA ILE A 582 -3.38 -12.64 8.28
C ILE A 582 -3.23 -13.74 9.35
N LYS A 583 -4.02 -13.68 10.43
CA LYS A 583 -4.10 -14.73 11.44
C LYS A 583 -4.51 -16.07 10.83
N ALA A 584 -5.58 -16.09 10.05
CA ALA A 584 -6.07 -17.31 9.42
C ALA A 584 -5.01 -17.96 8.51
N ARG A 585 -4.27 -17.16 7.73
CA ARG A 585 -3.15 -17.65 6.91
C ARG A 585 -2.02 -18.24 7.74
N HIS A 586 -1.61 -17.58 8.82
CA HIS A 586 -0.59 -18.13 9.72
C HIS A 586 -1.04 -19.45 10.37
N VAL A 587 -2.31 -19.54 10.79
CA VAL A 587 -2.88 -20.78 11.35
C VAL A 587 -2.88 -21.91 10.31
N ALA A 588 -3.28 -21.61 9.07
CA ALA A 588 -3.26 -22.58 7.99
C ALA A 588 -1.85 -23.08 7.68
N VAL A 589 -0.89 -22.17 7.50
CA VAL A 589 0.52 -22.52 7.27
C VAL A 589 1.09 -23.31 8.44
N TYR A 590 0.78 -22.94 9.67
CA TYR A 590 1.19 -23.68 10.86
C TYR A 590 0.67 -25.12 10.86
N GLN A 591 -0.62 -25.32 10.58
CA GLN A 591 -1.26 -26.65 10.56
C GLN A 591 -0.71 -27.53 9.42
N ASP A 592 -0.53 -26.96 8.24
CA ASP A 592 0.04 -27.64 7.08
C ASP A 592 1.49 -28.03 7.35
N ALA A 593 2.28 -27.11 7.93
CA ALA A 593 3.66 -27.37 8.30
C ALA A 593 3.78 -28.50 9.33
N LEU A 594 2.93 -28.54 10.36
CA LEU A 594 2.92 -29.66 11.31
C LEU A 594 2.55 -30.99 10.64
N SER A 595 1.57 -30.99 9.75
CA SER A 595 1.12 -32.18 9.02
C SER A 595 2.20 -32.70 8.07
N ASN A 596 2.84 -31.80 7.33
CA ASN A 596 3.94 -32.12 6.42
C ASN A 596 5.18 -32.60 7.17
N PHE A 597 5.51 -31.99 8.31
CA PHE A 597 6.57 -32.48 9.19
C PHE A 597 6.33 -33.95 9.56
N GLN A 598 5.14 -34.29 10.05
CA GLN A 598 4.81 -35.67 10.43
C GLN A 598 4.89 -36.65 9.25
N ARG A 599 4.51 -36.24 8.05
CA ARG A 599 4.64 -37.06 6.83
C ARG A 599 6.11 -37.28 6.49
N PHE A 600 6.84 -36.20 6.28
CA PHE A 600 8.21 -36.25 5.80
C PHE A 600 9.17 -36.85 6.83
N SER A 601 8.92 -36.69 8.13
CA SER A 601 9.71 -37.38 9.16
C SER A 601 9.60 -38.90 9.08
N LYS A 602 8.45 -39.45 8.65
CA LYS A 602 8.29 -40.90 8.44
C LYS A 602 9.06 -41.37 7.20
N GLU A 603 9.03 -40.57 6.14
CA GLU A 603 9.73 -40.86 4.88
C GLU A 603 11.26 -40.75 5.03
N ALA A 604 11.73 -39.80 5.85
CA ALA A 604 13.15 -39.61 6.14
C ALA A 604 13.75 -40.78 6.95
N GLY A 605 12.93 -41.50 7.72
CA GLY A 605 13.38 -42.58 8.59
C GLY A 605 14.47 -42.12 9.55
N THR A 606 15.55 -42.89 9.66
CA THR A 606 16.69 -42.59 10.56
C THR A 606 17.57 -41.44 10.07
N ILE A 607 17.41 -40.96 8.83
CA ILE A 607 18.22 -39.85 8.30
C ILE A 607 17.90 -38.55 9.03
N LEU A 608 16.66 -38.37 9.49
CA LEU A 608 16.28 -37.19 10.28
C LEU A 608 17.03 -37.11 11.63
N GLU A 609 17.50 -38.25 12.14
CA GLU A 609 18.29 -38.35 13.37
C GLU A 609 19.80 -38.30 13.07
N ALA A 610 20.20 -38.27 11.80
CA ALA A 610 21.57 -38.43 11.35
C ALA A 610 22.28 -37.08 11.17
N GLY A 611 23.13 -36.76 12.14
CA GLY A 611 24.40 -36.07 11.88
C GLY A 611 24.44 -34.61 12.25
N ASN A 612 24.72 -34.35 13.52
CA ASN A 612 25.32 -33.11 13.96
C ASN A 612 26.67 -32.88 13.25
N ILE A 613 26.89 -31.69 12.69
CA ILE A 613 28.21 -31.30 12.18
C ILE A 613 29.13 -31.11 13.41
N PRO A 614 30.23 -31.89 13.55
CA PRO A 614 31.17 -31.68 14.63
C PRO A 614 31.79 -30.28 14.53
N ALA A 615 31.89 -29.57 15.66
CA ALA A 615 32.41 -28.20 15.68
C ALA A 615 33.84 -28.08 15.09
N ASP A 616 34.66 -29.14 15.19
CA ASP A 616 36.01 -29.21 14.64
C ASP A 616 36.08 -29.49 13.13
N LYS A 617 34.96 -29.84 12.50
CA LYS A 617 34.85 -30.14 11.05
C LYS A 617 33.93 -29.19 10.30
N ILE A 618 33.41 -28.20 11.00
CA ILE A 618 32.33 -27.34 10.49
C ILE A 618 32.73 -26.60 9.22
N ASP A 619 33.99 -26.15 9.09
CA ASP A 619 34.47 -25.43 7.90
C ASP A 619 34.52 -26.30 6.65
N ASP A 620 35.10 -27.51 6.77
CA ASP A 620 35.19 -28.45 5.66
C ASP A 620 33.80 -28.97 5.26
N GLU A 621 32.95 -29.27 6.24
CA GLU A 621 31.60 -29.78 5.97
C GLU A 621 30.68 -28.72 5.38
N ILE A 622 30.65 -27.49 5.90
CA ILE A 622 29.82 -26.43 5.32
C ILE A 622 30.24 -26.15 3.89
N ARG A 623 31.55 -26.09 3.61
CA ARG A 623 32.04 -25.87 2.25
C ARG A 623 31.55 -26.95 1.29
N VAL A 624 31.66 -28.23 1.67
CA VAL A 624 31.15 -29.35 0.86
C VAL A 624 29.63 -29.27 0.70
N ILE A 625 28.90 -28.93 1.76
CA ILE A 625 27.44 -28.75 1.70
C ILE A 625 27.08 -27.63 0.71
N TYR A 626 27.79 -26.51 0.76
CA TYR A 626 27.58 -25.36 -0.12
C TYR A 626 27.92 -25.68 -1.57
N GLU A 627 29.04 -26.35 -1.85
CA GLU A 627 29.41 -26.78 -3.21
C GLU A 627 28.34 -27.72 -3.81
N ASN A 628 27.90 -28.73 -3.06
CA ASN A 628 26.83 -29.65 -3.48
C ASN A 628 25.49 -28.92 -3.71
N PHE A 629 25.21 -27.91 -2.90
CA PHE A 629 24.03 -27.05 -3.02
C PHE A 629 24.05 -26.21 -4.30
N ILE A 630 25.19 -25.62 -4.64
CA ILE A 630 25.37 -24.86 -5.88
C ILE A 630 25.17 -25.75 -7.12
N ASP A 631 25.59 -27.01 -7.04
CA ASP A 631 25.37 -27.97 -8.13
C ASP A 631 23.89 -28.33 -8.29
N ARG A 632 23.13 -28.50 -7.18
CA ARG A 632 21.66 -28.66 -7.25
C ARG A 632 21.00 -27.44 -7.89
N LEU A 633 21.41 -26.24 -7.51
CA LEU A 633 20.86 -25.00 -8.05
C LEU A 633 21.12 -24.81 -9.54
N ALA A 634 22.19 -25.40 -10.09
CA ALA A 634 22.47 -25.34 -11.52
C ALA A 634 21.38 -26.01 -12.38
N THR A 635 20.48 -26.79 -11.78
CA THR A 635 19.30 -27.37 -12.44
C THR A 635 18.16 -26.37 -12.65
N VAL A 636 18.23 -25.20 -12.01
CA VAL A 636 17.24 -24.12 -12.11
C VAL A 636 17.82 -23.02 -12.98
N GLU A 637 17.03 -22.59 -13.98
CA GLU A 637 17.43 -21.48 -14.84
C GLU A 637 17.19 -20.14 -14.12
N PHE A 638 18.25 -19.58 -13.54
CA PHE A 638 18.26 -18.21 -13.03
C PHE A 638 18.72 -17.23 -14.12
N PRO A 639 18.02 -16.10 -14.32
CA PRO A 639 18.40 -15.09 -15.31
C PRO A 639 19.56 -14.20 -14.84
N PHE A 640 20.12 -14.48 -13.65
CA PHE A 640 21.17 -13.71 -12.99
C PHE A 640 22.40 -14.57 -12.76
N SER A 641 23.57 -13.91 -12.73
CA SER A 641 24.80 -14.60 -12.36
C SER A 641 24.77 -14.95 -10.87
N LEU A 642 24.74 -16.24 -10.56
CA LEU A 642 24.88 -16.73 -9.20
C LEU A 642 26.36 -16.57 -8.80
N ASN A 643 26.67 -15.70 -7.83
CA ASN A 643 28.01 -15.60 -7.29
C ASN A 643 28.32 -16.87 -6.47
N LYS A 644 28.92 -17.87 -7.11
CA LYS A 644 29.24 -19.17 -6.51
C LYS A 644 30.39 -19.10 -5.52
N SER A 645 31.05 -17.95 -5.35
CA SER A 645 32.27 -17.79 -4.55
C SER A 645 32.03 -17.04 -3.23
N LEU A 646 30.88 -17.26 -2.58
CA LEU A 646 30.59 -16.67 -1.27
C LEU A 646 31.58 -17.17 -0.20
N SER A 647 32.06 -16.25 0.62
CA SER A 647 32.92 -16.58 1.77
C SER A 647 32.06 -17.04 2.93
N ILE A 648 32.43 -18.17 3.54
CA ILE A 648 31.81 -18.65 4.76
C ILE A 648 32.76 -18.34 5.93
N LYS A 649 32.25 -17.73 7.00
CA LYS A 649 33.03 -17.27 8.14
C LYS A 649 32.37 -17.70 9.44
N HIS A 650 33.18 -17.82 10.50
CA HIS A 650 32.65 -17.93 11.86
C HIS A 650 32.15 -16.58 12.35
N VAL A 651 31.04 -16.59 13.07
CA VAL A 651 30.64 -15.42 13.87
C VAL A 651 31.76 -15.13 14.87
N PRO A 652 32.39 -13.93 14.81
CA PRO A 652 33.41 -13.53 15.77
C PRO A 652 32.90 -13.68 17.22
N PRO A 653 33.76 -14.04 18.20
CA PRO A 653 33.31 -14.25 19.59
C PRO A 653 32.49 -13.10 20.17
N TYR A 654 32.81 -11.87 19.78
CA TYR A 654 32.15 -10.65 20.22
C TYR A 654 30.80 -10.38 19.54
N LEU A 655 30.39 -11.17 18.54
CA LEU A 655 29.10 -11.09 17.87
C LEU A 655 28.17 -12.28 18.19
N GLN A 656 28.69 -13.33 18.83
CA GLN A 656 27.97 -14.59 19.05
C GLN A 656 26.69 -14.45 19.88
N SER A 657 26.62 -13.50 20.82
CA SER A 657 25.40 -13.26 21.62
C SER A 657 24.36 -12.42 20.87
N SER A 658 24.75 -11.78 19.77
CA SER A 658 23.93 -10.77 19.07
C SER A 658 23.53 -11.17 17.66
N TRP A 659 24.07 -12.28 17.14
CA TRP A 659 23.82 -12.74 15.77
C TRP A 659 23.01 -14.03 15.76
N PRO A 660 22.16 -14.22 14.73
CA PRO A 660 21.51 -15.50 14.51
C PRO A 660 22.53 -16.60 14.17
N VAL A 661 22.04 -17.85 14.17
CA VAL A 661 22.83 -19.05 13.85
C VAL A 661 23.58 -18.93 12.52
N ALA A 662 22.93 -18.32 11.53
CA ALA A 662 23.54 -17.93 10.28
C ALA A 662 23.04 -16.53 9.91
N ALA A 663 23.90 -15.71 9.33
CA ALA A 663 23.54 -14.39 8.83
C ALA A 663 24.41 -14.03 7.62
N TYR A 664 23.78 -13.46 6.59
CA TYR A 664 24.48 -12.83 5.49
C TYR A 664 24.92 -11.42 5.88
N HIS A 665 26.21 -11.13 5.71
CA HIS A 665 26.76 -9.79 5.94
C HIS A 665 28.01 -9.56 5.09
N GLN A 666 28.08 -8.44 4.37
CA GLN A 666 29.24 -8.03 3.57
C GLN A 666 29.76 -9.11 2.60
N GLY A 667 28.88 -9.71 1.78
CA GLY A 667 29.32 -10.73 0.82
C GLY A 667 29.78 -12.04 1.45
N SER A 668 29.57 -12.23 2.75
CA SER A 668 29.95 -13.43 3.49
C SER A 668 28.76 -13.98 4.26
N ILE A 669 28.69 -15.31 4.40
CA ILE A 669 27.77 -15.98 5.31
C ILE A 669 28.52 -16.22 6.61
N TYR A 670 28.03 -15.68 7.72
CA TYR A 670 28.57 -15.95 9.05
C TYR A 670 27.75 -17.04 9.71
N ILE A 671 28.43 -18.02 10.33
CA ILE A 671 27.80 -19.15 11.00
C ILE A 671 28.31 -19.24 12.44
N ASP A 672 27.40 -19.38 13.39
CA ASP A 672 27.74 -19.63 14.79
C ASP A 672 28.09 -21.10 15.00
N SER A 673 29.39 -21.38 15.15
CA SER A 673 29.93 -22.72 15.31
C SER A 673 29.82 -23.32 16.71
N LYS A 674 29.28 -22.57 17.68
CA LYS A 674 29.02 -23.10 19.03
C LYS A 674 27.77 -23.97 19.09
N GLN A 675 26.86 -23.80 18.13
CA GLN A 675 25.64 -24.57 18.07
C GLN A 675 25.88 -25.85 17.28
N THR A 676 25.32 -26.94 17.79
CA THR A 676 25.35 -28.20 17.07
C THR A 676 24.32 -28.12 15.94
N LEU A 677 24.78 -28.09 14.69
CA LEU A 677 23.92 -27.86 13.54
C LEU A 677 23.65 -29.16 12.80
N ASP A 678 22.36 -29.41 12.55
CA ASP A 678 21.87 -30.48 11.71
C ASP A 678 22.20 -30.19 10.22
N LYS A 679 22.63 -31.20 9.46
CA LYS A 679 23.01 -31.04 8.04
C LYS A 679 21.85 -30.55 7.17
N PRO A 680 20.65 -31.15 7.23
CA PRO A 680 19.45 -30.59 6.60
C PRO A 680 19.21 -29.13 6.95
N LEU A 681 19.28 -28.72 8.22
CA LEU A 681 19.12 -27.33 8.62
C LEU A 681 20.18 -26.43 7.97
N MET A 682 21.43 -26.84 7.96
CA MET A 682 22.52 -26.08 7.34
C MET A 682 22.26 -25.80 5.86
N LYS A 683 21.73 -26.77 5.10
CA LYS A 683 21.36 -26.57 3.70
C LYS A 683 20.29 -25.49 3.53
N LEU A 684 19.29 -25.47 4.41
CA LEU A 684 18.23 -24.46 4.39
C LEU A 684 18.80 -23.08 4.74
N LEU A 685 19.65 -22.97 5.75
CA LEU A 685 20.31 -21.71 6.12
C LEU A 685 21.21 -21.17 5.00
N LEU A 686 21.95 -22.04 4.30
CA LEU A 686 22.74 -21.63 3.14
C LEU A 686 21.87 -21.18 1.95
N ALA A 687 20.66 -21.73 1.82
CA ALA A 687 19.69 -21.26 0.83
C ALA A 687 19.09 -19.91 1.19
N HIS A 688 18.81 -19.71 2.48
CA HIS A 688 18.23 -18.49 3.05
C HIS A 688 19.21 -17.32 2.99
N GLU A 689 20.41 -17.48 3.57
CA GLU A 689 21.42 -16.43 3.68
C GLU A 689 22.26 -16.30 2.40
N GLY A 690 22.47 -17.41 1.69
CA GLY A 690 23.33 -17.47 0.51
C GLY A 690 22.60 -17.20 -0.80
N VAL A 691 22.98 -17.94 -1.83
CA VAL A 691 22.40 -17.84 -3.18
C VAL A 691 21.51 -19.06 -3.40
N PRO A 692 20.19 -18.93 -3.62
CA PRO A 692 19.55 -17.78 -4.24
C PRO A 692 18.83 -16.84 -3.28
N GLY A 693 18.96 -16.98 -1.96
CA GLY A 693 18.33 -16.11 -0.95
C GLY A 693 18.94 -14.71 -0.82
N HIS A 694 19.22 -14.27 0.41
CA HIS A 694 19.64 -12.90 0.72
C HIS A 694 20.86 -12.45 -0.07
N ALA A 695 21.89 -13.30 -0.23
CA ALA A 695 23.08 -12.92 -0.97
C ALA A 695 22.81 -12.61 -2.45
N LEU A 696 21.91 -13.35 -3.11
CA LEU A 696 21.51 -13.00 -4.48
C LEU A 696 20.74 -11.68 -4.49
N HIS A 697 19.82 -11.52 -3.55
CA HIS A 697 18.97 -10.34 -3.46
C HIS A 697 19.79 -9.06 -3.27
N GLU A 698 20.72 -9.04 -2.30
CA GLU A 698 21.58 -7.88 -2.02
C GLU A 698 22.55 -7.56 -3.18
N ASN A 699 23.10 -8.59 -3.84
CA ASN A 699 23.92 -8.38 -5.04
C ASN A 699 23.13 -7.71 -6.17
N LEU A 700 21.83 -8.02 -6.30
CA LEU A 700 20.98 -7.38 -7.30
C LEU A 700 20.63 -5.94 -6.90
N LEU A 701 20.36 -5.65 -5.62
CA LEU A 701 20.10 -4.28 -5.15
C LEU A 701 21.30 -3.35 -5.36
N THR A 702 22.50 -3.81 -5.01
CA THR A 702 23.73 -3.03 -5.19
C THR A 702 24.02 -2.72 -6.66
N SER A 703 23.47 -3.50 -7.59
CA SER A 703 23.57 -3.26 -9.04
C SER A 703 22.52 -2.28 -9.59
N GLN A 704 21.51 -1.89 -8.80
CA GLN A 704 20.46 -0.96 -9.24
C GLN A 704 20.97 0.47 -9.40
N SER A 705 20.47 1.18 -10.42
CA SER A 705 20.87 2.57 -10.72
C SER A 705 20.12 3.62 -9.90
N GLY A 706 18.87 3.37 -9.52
CA GLY A 706 18.03 4.29 -8.76
C GLY A 706 18.18 4.15 -7.24
N PRO A 707 18.15 5.25 -6.46
CA PRO A 707 18.20 5.22 -5.00
C PRO A 707 17.02 4.48 -4.36
N ILE A 708 15.84 4.48 -4.97
CA ILE A 708 14.65 3.79 -4.43
C ILE A 708 14.91 2.28 -4.35
N GLU A 709 15.23 1.64 -5.48
CA GLU A 709 15.44 0.18 -5.52
C GLU A 709 16.73 -0.22 -4.82
N ARG A 710 17.69 0.69 -4.72
CA ARG A 710 18.99 0.42 -4.10
C ARG A 710 18.93 0.41 -2.58
N HIS A 711 18.18 1.35 -1.98
CA HIS A 711 18.23 1.60 -0.53
C HIS A 711 16.97 1.18 0.21
N LEU A 712 15.86 1.01 -0.49
CA LEU A 712 14.59 0.68 0.16
C LEU A 712 14.32 -0.82 0.08
N GLU A 713 13.94 -1.35 1.22
CA GLU A 713 13.63 -2.75 1.41
C GLU A 713 12.18 -2.90 1.86
N ASN A 714 11.47 -3.86 1.29
CA ASN A 714 10.21 -4.35 1.85
C ASN A 714 10.46 -5.72 2.48
N PRO A 715 10.32 -5.86 3.82
CA PRO A 715 10.55 -7.13 4.51
C PRO A 715 9.72 -8.29 3.96
N LEU A 716 8.50 -8.06 3.44
CA LEU A 716 7.69 -9.13 2.83
C LEU A 716 8.40 -9.82 1.68
N SER A 717 9.12 -9.02 0.89
CA SER A 717 9.82 -9.52 -0.28
C SER A 717 11.19 -10.05 0.10
N TYR A 718 11.89 -9.39 1.02
CA TYR A 718 13.18 -9.85 1.53
C TYR A 718 13.10 -11.23 2.20
N GLU A 719 12.30 -11.34 3.26
CA GLU A 719 12.19 -12.56 4.07
C GLU A 719 11.35 -13.63 3.38
N GLY A 720 10.26 -13.22 2.71
CA GLY A 720 9.42 -14.14 1.96
C GLY A 720 10.18 -14.86 0.85
N TRP A 721 11.06 -14.14 0.14
CA TRP A 721 11.93 -14.73 -0.87
C TRP A 721 12.90 -15.74 -0.26
N ALA A 722 13.58 -15.40 0.83
CA ALA A 722 14.56 -16.29 1.47
C ALA A 722 13.91 -17.60 1.97
N VAL A 723 12.71 -17.52 2.59
CA VAL A 723 11.93 -18.71 2.98
C VAL A 723 11.45 -19.51 1.77
N PHE A 724 11.09 -18.85 0.67
CA PHE A 724 10.77 -19.53 -0.59
C PHE A 724 11.98 -20.27 -1.18
N CYS A 725 13.18 -19.69 -1.09
CA CYS A 725 14.41 -20.36 -1.53
C CYS A 725 14.68 -21.63 -0.71
N GLU A 726 14.42 -21.64 0.60
CA GLU A 726 14.49 -22.87 1.40
C GLU A 726 13.59 -23.97 0.84
N LYS A 727 12.32 -23.64 0.55
CA LYS A 727 11.37 -24.58 -0.07
C LYS A 727 11.88 -25.07 -1.42
N LEU A 728 12.30 -24.14 -2.29
CA LEU A 728 12.78 -24.47 -3.64
C LEU A 728 13.84 -25.56 -3.58
N ILE A 729 14.82 -25.43 -2.69
CA ILE A 729 15.87 -26.44 -2.53
C ILE A 729 15.33 -27.80 -2.15
N THR A 730 14.36 -27.89 -1.22
CA THR A 730 13.76 -29.18 -0.84
C THR A 730 13.10 -29.90 -2.03
N GLU A 731 12.64 -29.14 -3.03
CA GLU A 731 11.99 -29.64 -4.24
C GLU A 731 12.99 -30.00 -5.37
N LEU A 732 14.25 -29.52 -5.30
CA LEU A 732 15.27 -29.83 -6.31
C LEU A 732 15.85 -31.24 -6.15
N ALA A 733 15.78 -32.01 -7.24
CA ALA A 733 16.49 -33.29 -7.36
C ALA A 733 17.94 -33.05 -7.83
N GLY A 734 18.91 -33.55 -7.07
CA GLY A 734 20.31 -33.66 -7.49
C GLY A 734 20.67 -35.11 -7.83
N ALA A 735 21.75 -35.32 -8.59
CA ALA A 735 22.22 -36.67 -8.97
C ALA A 735 22.53 -37.57 -7.75
N ASP A 736 22.93 -36.97 -6.63
CA ASP A 736 23.40 -37.67 -5.43
C ASP A 736 22.46 -37.54 -4.21
N VAL A 737 21.25 -36.99 -4.36
CA VAL A 737 20.31 -36.82 -3.22
C VAL A 737 19.28 -37.95 -3.20
N SER A 738 19.28 -38.76 -2.14
CA SER A 738 18.28 -39.81 -1.91
C SER A 738 16.88 -39.24 -1.63
N ALA A 739 15.85 -40.09 -1.73
CA ALA A 739 14.48 -39.66 -1.42
C ALA A 739 14.32 -39.37 0.09
N GLU A 740 15.00 -40.15 0.91
CA GLU A 740 15.04 -40.06 2.36
C GLU A 740 15.74 -38.77 2.82
N GLU A 741 16.83 -38.36 2.16
CA GLU A 741 17.48 -37.06 2.43
C GLU A 741 16.59 -35.88 2.05
N ARG A 742 15.88 -35.93 0.90
CA ARG A 742 14.89 -34.89 0.55
C ARG A 742 13.75 -34.82 1.55
N ALA A 743 13.29 -35.97 2.03
CA ALA A 743 12.28 -36.02 3.08
C ALA A 743 12.81 -35.43 4.39
N ALA A 744 14.08 -35.66 4.76
CA ALA A 744 14.69 -35.03 5.93
C ALA A 744 14.76 -33.50 5.79
N GLU A 745 15.23 -32.98 4.65
CA GLU A 745 15.23 -31.54 4.32
C GLU A 745 13.81 -30.96 4.41
N SER A 746 12.82 -31.64 3.83
CA SER A 746 11.41 -31.21 3.83
C SER A 746 10.82 -31.22 5.24
N ALA A 747 11.16 -32.22 6.07
CA ALA A 747 10.74 -32.26 7.46
C ALA A 747 11.29 -31.04 8.22
N ILE A 748 12.60 -30.81 8.15
CA ILE A 748 13.22 -29.67 8.85
C ILE A 748 12.68 -28.33 8.35
N PHE A 749 12.50 -28.15 7.04
CA PHE A 749 11.86 -26.95 6.48
C PHE A 749 10.49 -26.71 7.12
N ASN A 750 9.63 -27.73 7.18
CA ASN A 750 8.29 -27.59 7.76
C ASN A 750 8.32 -27.36 9.29
N ARG A 751 9.29 -27.92 10.02
CA ARG A 751 9.49 -27.59 11.43
C ARG A 751 9.78 -26.10 11.64
N TYR A 752 10.69 -25.53 10.85
CA TYR A 752 11.04 -24.11 10.93
C TYR A 752 9.95 -23.19 10.37
N LEU A 753 9.20 -23.63 9.37
CA LEU A 753 8.02 -22.92 8.88
C LEU A 753 6.94 -22.82 9.97
N ALA A 754 6.70 -23.91 10.72
CA ALA A 754 5.79 -23.88 11.88
C ALA A 754 6.29 -22.94 12.98
N LEU A 755 7.61 -22.89 13.24
CA LEU A 755 8.20 -21.94 14.19
C LEU A 755 7.97 -20.49 13.75
N ARG A 756 8.26 -20.15 12.49
CA ARG A 756 8.02 -18.81 11.92
C ARG A 756 6.54 -18.43 11.99
N ALA A 757 5.63 -19.36 11.70
CA ALA A 757 4.20 -19.14 11.84
C ALA A 757 3.80 -18.86 13.29
N ALA A 758 4.32 -19.61 14.26
CA ALA A 758 4.08 -19.35 15.68
C ALA A 758 4.55 -17.95 16.09
N ARG A 759 5.71 -17.48 15.61
CA ARG A 759 6.21 -16.12 15.89
C ARG A 759 5.28 -15.04 15.34
N GLY A 760 4.80 -15.19 14.10
CA GLY A 760 3.81 -14.27 13.53
C GLY A 760 2.46 -14.29 14.26
N LEU A 761 2.01 -15.45 14.74
CA LEU A 761 0.82 -15.54 15.61
C LEU A 761 1.05 -14.79 16.94
N ILE A 762 2.24 -14.88 17.55
CA ILE A 762 2.59 -14.12 18.77
C ILE A 762 2.58 -12.61 18.50
N ASP A 763 3.10 -12.17 17.37
CA ASP A 763 3.08 -10.76 16.95
C ASP A 763 1.64 -10.21 16.90
N LEU A 764 0.74 -10.94 16.21
CA LEU A 764 -0.69 -10.63 16.15
C LEU A 764 -1.35 -10.64 17.55
N ALA A 765 -0.96 -11.59 18.41
CA ALA A 765 -1.48 -11.69 19.78
C ALA A 765 -1.17 -10.44 20.60
N VAL A 766 0.10 -10.00 20.55
CA VAL A 766 0.65 -8.89 21.33
C VAL A 766 0.21 -7.53 20.82
N ASN A 767 0.10 -7.37 19.50
CA ASN A 767 -0.11 -6.07 18.87
C ASN A 767 -1.55 -5.80 18.41
N TYR A 768 -2.41 -6.83 18.31
CA TYR A 768 -3.76 -6.65 17.75
C TYR A 768 -4.88 -7.34 18.53
N PHE A 769 -4.77 -8.65 18.78
CA PHE A 769 -5.90 -9.44 19.29
C PHE A 769 -6.08 -9.38 20.81
N ASP A 770 -5.15 -8.77 21.56
CA ASP A 770 -5.13 -8.73 23.03
C ASP A 770 -5.33 -10.11 23.68
N THR A 771 -4.81 -11.14 23.02
CA THR A 771 -4.84 -12.53 23.49
C THR A 771 -3.53 -12.89 24.17
N ASP A 772 -3.58 -13.80 25.13
CA ASP A 772 -2.38 -14.28 25.80
C ASP A 772 -1.44 -15.04 24.82
N PRO A 773 -0.24 -14.52 24.51
CA PRO A 773 0.69 -15.20 23.62
C PRO A 773 1.17 -16.55 24.17
N TYR A 774 1.08 -16.78 25.49
CA TYR A 774 1.46 -18.06 26.09
C TYR A 774 0.58 -19.22 25.63
N GLU A 775 -0.67 -18.98 25.19
CA GLU A 775 -1.51 -20.01 24.60
C GLU A 775 -0.90 -20.62 23.32
N ILE A 776 -0.21 -19.80 22.52
CA ILE A 776 0.49 -20.25 21.30
C ILE A 776 1.76 -21.01 21.69
N ILE A 777 2.51 -20.49 22.66
CA ILE A 777 3.76 -21.07 23.16
C ILE A 777 3.53 -22.46 23.76
N ASP A 778 2.51 -22.60 24.60
CA ASP A 778 2.15 -23.86 25.25
C ASP A 778 1.64 -24.92 24.26
N ALA A 779 1.02 -24.47 23.16
CA ALA A 779 0.54 -25.35 22.10
C ALA A 779 1.66 -25.79 21.12
N PHE A 780 2.83 -25.15 21.14
CA PHE A 780 3.91 -25.45 20.20
C PHE A 780 4.55 -26.83 20.49
N PRO A 781 4.67 -27.75 19.51
CA PRO A 781 5.10 -29.13 19.80
C PRO A 781 6.55 -29.28 20.29
N TRP A 782 7.44 -28.36 19.92
CA TRP A 782 8.88 -28.42 20.22
C TRP A 782 9.22 -27.48 21.37
N GLN A 783 9.02 -27.95 22.60
CA GLN A 783 9.18 -27.17 23.84
C GLN A 783 10.60 -26.68 24.09
N GLU A 784 11.61 -27.26 23.44
CA GLU A 784 12.98 -26.70 23.40
C GLU A 784 13.03 -25.28 22.81
N ASN A 785 12.05 -24.88 22.00
CA ASN A 785 11.94 -23.54 21.43
C ASN A 785 11.15 -22.56 22.32
N ARG A 786 10.67 -22.97 23.51
CA ARG A 786 9.92 -22.08 24.41
C ARG A 786 10.69 -20.78 24.74
N PRO A 787 11.98 -20.82 25.12
CA PRO A 787 12.74 -19.58 25.39
C PRO A 787 12.78 -18.64 24.19
N THR A 788 12.93 -19.19 22.98
CA THR A 788 12.92 -18.42 21.73
C THR A 788 11.56 -17.77 21.49
N LEU A 789 10.46 -18.48 21.69
CA LEU A 789 9.11 -17.94 21.50
C LEU A 789 8.73 -16.92 22.59
N GLU A 790 9.20 -17.10 23.82
CA GLU A 790 9.03 -16.11 24.89
C GLU A 790 9.76 -14.80 24.59
N ALA A 791 10.98 -14.88 24.05
CA ALA A 791 11.75 -13.71 23.64
C ALA A 791 11.04 -12.88 22.56
N VAL A 792 10.28 -13.54 21.66
CA VAL A 792 9.50 -12.87 20.61
C VAL A 792 8.48 -11.88 21.18
N ILE A 793 7.89 -12.14 22.36
CA ILE A 793 6.89 -11.23 22.96
C ILE A 793 7.46 -9.82 23.15
N ALA A 794 8.68 -9.73 23.67
CA ALA A 794 9.33 -8.44 23.87
C ALA A 794 9.79 -7.83 22.54
N GLU A 795 10.31 -8.67 21.64
CA GLU A 795 10.78 -8.23 20.32
C GLU A 795 9.66 -7.60 19.48
N VAL A 796 8.49 -8.23 19.39
CA VAL A 796 7.35 -7.69 18.62
C VAL A 796 6.67 -6.51 19.31
N SER A 797 6.86 -6.34 20.61
CA SER A 797 6.45 -5.10 21.29
C SER A 797 7.35 -3.93 20.88
N VAL A 798 8.63 -4.20 20.65
CA VAL A 798 9.65 -3.21 20.24
C VAL A 798 9.66 -2.98 18.72
N ASN A 799 9.36 -4.00 17.93
CA ASN A 799 9.31 -4.00 16.48
C ASN A 799 8.01 -4.70 16.01
N PRO A 800 6.85 -4.04 16.12
CA PRO A 800 5.57 -4.64 15.80
C PRO A 800 5.48 -5.06 14.33
N GLY A 801 5.07 -6.29 14.04
CA GLY A 801 4.95 -6.81 12.66
C GLY A 801 6.23 -7.40 12.08
N GLU A 802 7.28 -7.56 12.89
CA GLU A 802 8.58 -8.09 12.48
C GLU A 802 8.49 -9.52 11.92
N TYR A 803 7.61 -10.35 12.48
CA TYR A 803 7.56 -11.77 12.12
C TYR A 803 6.49 -12.11 11.07
N ILE A 804 5.60 -11.17 10.74
CA ILE A 804 4.58 -11.32 9.70
C ILE A 804 5.19 -11.57 8.30
N PRO A 805 6.27 -10.88 7.88
CA PRO A 805 6.88 -11.03 6.57
C PRO A 805 7.27 -12.46 6.19
N TYR A 806 7.81 -13.23 7.13
CA TYR A 806 8.29 -14.59 6.88
C TYR A 806 7.21 -15.52 6.32
N ILE A 807 5.98 -15.39 6.78
CA ILE A 807 4.87 -16.27 6.36
C ILE A 807 4.07 -15.65 5.23
N ILE A 808 3.66 -14.39 5.38
CA ILE A 808 2.83 -13.74 4.36
C ILE A 808 3.62 -13.53 3.07
N GLY A 809 4.90 -13.17 3.19
CA GLY A 809 5.81 -13.04 2.06
C GLY A 809 6.04 -14.37 1.35
N TYR A 810 6.37 -15.42 2.10
CA TYR A 810 6.56 -16.78 1.59
C TYR A 810 5.33 -17.30 0.84
N ASP A 811 4.16 -17.24 1.48
CA ASP A 811 2.91 -17.74 0.90
C ASP A 811 2.54 -16.95 -0.36
N ALA A 812 2.79 -15.64 -0.39
CA ALA A 812 2.59 -14.81 -1.58
C ALA A 812 3.51 -15.20 -2.74
N VAL A 813 4.82 -15.31 -2.53
CA VAL A 813 5.76 -15.67 -3.62
C VAL A 813 5.57 -17.11 -4.09
N ASP A 814 5.27 -18.05 -3.19
CA ASP A 814 5.00 -19.45 -3.57
C ASP A 814 3.71 -19.56 -4.40
N ALA A 815 2.68 -18.81 -4.05
CA ALA A 815 1.45 -18.71 -4.85
C ALA A 815 1.71 -18.11 -6.23
N LEU A 816 2.44 -16.99 -6.31
CA LEU A 816 2.79 -16.36 -7.59
C LEU A 816 3.66 -17.28 -8.45
N TYR A 817 4.65 -17.97 -7.86
CA TYR A 817 5.49 -18.91 -8.58
C TYR A 817 4.66 -20.04 -9.19
N LYS A 818 3.77 -20.67 -8.40
CA LYS A 818 2.86 -21.73 -8.90
C LYS A 818 1.93 -21.23 -10.01
N GLN A 819 1.44 -20.00 -9.91
CA GLN A 819 0.50 -19.42 -10.88
C GLN A 819 1.19 -19.04 -12.20
N TYR A 820 2.37 -18.42 -12.13
CA TYR A 820 2.97 -17.77 -13.30
C TYR A 820 4.13 -18.55 -13.92
N ALA A 821 4.94 -19.27 -13.13
CA ALA A 821 6.16 -19.90 -13.64
C ALA A 821 5.88 -20.96 -14.72
N GLN A 822 4.70 -21.59 -14.71
CA GLN A 822 4.29 -22.53 -15.76
C GLN A 822 4.05 -21.85 -17.12
N ASN A 823 3.60 -20.59 -17.12
CA ASN A 823 3.23 -19.86 -18.33
C ASN A 823 4.41 -19.03 -18.89
N VAL A 824 5.10 -18.28 -18.02
CA VAL A 824 6.21 -17.40 -18.44
C VAL A 824 7.58 -18.07 -18.35
N GLY A 825 7.68 -19.23 -17.68
CA GLY A 825 8.93 -19.91 -17.37
C GLY A 825 9.57 -19.43 -16.06
N PRO A 826 10.29 -20.31 -15.32
CA PRO A 826 10.95 -19.94 -14.06
C PRO A 826 11.93 -18.77 -14.20
N ALA A 827 12.73 -18.74 -15.28
CA ALA A 827 13.71 -17.70 -15.50
C ALA A 827 13.07 -16.30 -15.62
N GLU A 828 11.98 -16.18 -16.37
CA GLU A 828 11.28 -14.90 -16.51
C GLU A 828 10.55 -14.51 -15.23
N PHE A 829 10.00 -15.48 -14.48
CA PHE A 829 9.44 -15.21 -13.16
C PHE A 829 10.50 -14.60 -12.22
N PHE A 830 11.68 -15.23 -12.09
CA PHE A 830 12.75 -14.72 -11.24
C PHE A 830 13.25 -13.35 -11.68
N LYS A 831 13.29 -13.11 -13.00
CA LYS A 831 13.65 -11.81 -13.56
C LYS A 831 12.70 -10.71 -13.09
N VAL A 832 11.39 -10.98 -13.09
CA VAL A 832 10.38 -10.01 -12.65
C VAL A 832 10.40 -9.85 -11.13
N ALA A 833 10.46 -10.97 -10.39
CA ALA A 833 10.43 -10.98 -8.93
C ALA A 833 11.62 -10.23 -8.31
N LEU A 834 12.82 -10.36 -8.88
CA LEU A 834 14.05 -9.79 -8.31
C LEU A 834 14.57 -8.55 -9.08
N GLY A 835 14.08 -8.31 -10.29
CA GLY A 835 14.61 -7.27 -11.18
C GLY A 835 14.09 -5.86 -10.92
N ASN A 836 13.18 -5.67 -9.97
CA ASN A 836 12.47 -4.40 -9.73
C ASN A 836 12.70 -3.85 -8.31
N GLY A 837 13.87 -4.14 -7.71
CA GLY A 837 14.14 -3.86 -6.29
C GLY A 837 13.37 -4.81 -5.38
N GLN A 838 12.94 -4.32 -4.21
CA GLN A 838 12.18 -5.11 -3.23
C GLN A 838 10.76 -4.56 -2.99
N PRO A 839 9.89 -4.45 -4.00
CA PRO A 839 8.52 -3.97 -3.79
C PRO A 839 7.65 -5.06 -3.18
N SER A 840 6.43 -4.73 -2.73
CA SER A 840 5.51 -5.75 -2.22
C SER A 840 5.14 -6.80 -3.29
N TRP A 841 4.81 -8.02 -2.86
CA TRP A 841 4.36 -9.08 -3.78
C TRP A 841 3.10 -8.72 -4.58
N SER A 842 2.26 -7.82 -4.07
CA SER A 842 1.10 -7.30 -4.82
C SER A 842 1.52 -6.46 -6.04
N ALA A 843 2.62 -5.72 -5.95
CA ALA A 843 3.18 -4.97 -7.07
C ALA A 843 3.82 -5.91 -8.09
N ILE A 844 4.55 -6.94 -7.63
CA ILE A 844 5.10 -7.99 -8.50
C ILE A 844 4.00 -8.75 -9.24
N ALA A 845 2.89 -9.07 -8.57
CA ALA A 845 1.74 -9.74 -9.18
C ALA A 845 1.20 -8.96 -10.38
N LYS A 846 1.05 -7.63 -10.27
CA LYS A 846 0.61 -6.76 -11.38
C LYS A 846 1.56 -6.80 -12.57
N LEU A 847 2.88 -6.82 -12.32
CA LEU A 847 3.89 -6.95 -13.37
C LEU A 847 3.81 -8.30 -14.09
N LEU A 848 3.60 -9.38 -13.33
CA LEU A 848 3.45 -10.74 -13.88
C LEU A 848 2.16 -10.89 -14.68
N ASP A 849 1.05 -10.32 -14.22
CA ASP A 849 -0.23 -10.27 -14.92
C ASP A 849 -0.08 -9.65 -16.31
N ASN A 850 0.54 -8.46 -16.39
CA ASN A 850 0.73 -7.75 -17.65
C ASN A 850 1.61 -8.53 -18.64
N ARG A 851 2.63 -9.24 -18.14
CA ARG A 851 3.49 -10.09 -18.99
C ARG A 851 2.82 -11.38 -19.44
N SER A 852 1.98 -11.99 -18.61
CA SER A 852 1.26 -13.21 -18.96
C SER A 852 0.21 -13.01 -20.06
N ARG A 853 -0.24 -11.76 -20.26
CA ARG A 853 -1.23 -11.37 -21.29
C ARG A 853 -0.59 -10.92 -22.60
N ALA A 854 0.71 -10.64 -22.62
CA ALA A 854 1.49 -10.22 -23.78
C ALA A 854 2.04 -11.44 -24.51
#